data_AF-J3YTT3-F1
#
_entry.id   AF-J3YTT3-F1
#
_cell.length_a   1.000
_cell.length_b   1.000
_cell.length_c   1.000
_cell.angle_alpha   90.00
_cell.angle_beta   90.00
_cell.angle_gamma   90.00
#
_symmetry.space_group_name_H-M   'P 1'
#
loop_
_entity.id
_entity.type
_entity.pdbx_description
1 polymer ?
#
loop_
_entity_poly.entity_id
_entity_poly.type
_entity_poly.pdbx_seq_one_letter_code
_entity_poly.pdbx_strand_id
1 'polypeptide(L)'
;MKRKNILKFVSLLGIGSFVMLAAASCTSATTPTPNPDPNPNPNPNPNPTPTPNPEPKPDPMPNPPGDGSGMSGGMNGANTNPGGGQGMMDSAAQELTAARTALTSLLASKNANVEMYFDYAKIKNDLTAAYTTAETASQNQAATLEQVKNATSTLQTAIAKAASDKKTFDDQNPELVKFYNEIQSSLSTKTTNLETLKQPQYNTILSNLTTLYEEADKIVNQTLVPASGTGPTKEVVQTVNTNLKDALNTLNQRKTNANNLFNGFEKNLLIKTSLTSGSNSQDVHSQPGNYSFVGFSVDVTNSSANNLPNWDYAQRMVWTTGDAPTRIPNNTNMDQSSSSPLSQVAWIYSLSNTGAKYTLDFNYYGPSTGYLYFPYKLVKDSDKNKVALQYSLNGAHAKEIKFKTATETQAVPAQEGASATHQDSSSGTGSTSPSLPPEAATPGQPSTEAAGSPARSIATNQGSASADQPMPETTAMNEAPTVDSINVAKVTLTDLKFGQNTIEFSVPTDNDKVAPMIGNMYLTSSDAETNKQNIENSIFGNSVTTENNRTIISVDALNGYSLASDWSTYIAEYSGAGLTLNNENKADEKFYLIGFVGGKSERNINSITNQAEKNVQKLPSSVTNQNSRTYTFYVNAPKAGDYYIKGVFASEVRRDLKFSTGDMSSNNVTVKQLSTGNLTTTLKTFDTSATAGSTKVTTDPTGKKTLTLVEGLNKIVVSGTTNENHAPFVGNLTFTLNNVQTTSNTSESNDNTAPAA
;
A
#
# COMPACT_ATOMS: atom_id res chain seq x y z
N MET A 1 -56.41 -13.99 -36.81
CA MET A 1 -55.85 -12.68 -36.39
C MET A 1 -54.36 -12.84 -36.08
N LYS A 2 -53.57 -11.76 -36.16
CA LYS A 2 -52.22 -11.54 -35.57
C LYS A 2 -51.26 -12.75 -35.53
N ARG A 3 -50.44 -12.92 -36.59
CA ARG A 3 -49.10 -13.52 -36.44
C ARG A 3 -48.22 -12.55 -35.63
N LYS A 4 -47.39 -13.04 -34.70
CA LYS A 4 -46.35 -12.24 -34.04
C LYS A 4 -45.02 -12.49 -34.74
N ASN A 5 -44.42 -11.46 -35.34
CA ASN A 5 -43.07 -11.55 -35.90
C ASN A 5 -42.03 -11.33 -34.79
N ILE A 6 -41.02 -12.20 -34.75
CA ILE A 6 -39.79 -11.98 -33.98
C ILE A 6 -38.89 -11.05 -34.80
N LEU A 7 -38.47 -9.92 -34.21
CA LEU A 7 -37.49 -9.03 -34.82
C LEU A 7 -36.10 -9.45 -34.33
N LYS A 8 -35.25 -9.95 -35.23
CA LYS A 8 -33.85 -10.26 -34.94
C LYS A 8 -33.00 -9.02 -35.21
N PHE A 9 -32.31 -8.51 -34.19
CA PHE A 9 -31.14 -7.66 -34.42
C PHE A 9 -29.98 -8.53 -34.91
N VAL A 10 -29.34 -8.12 -36.00
CA VAL A 10 -28.11 -8.75 -36.50
C VAL A 10 -26.94 -7.87 -36.08
N SER A 11 -26.23 -8.30 -35.04
CA SER A 11 -24.90 -7.77 -34.72
C SER A 11 -23.87 -8.58 -35.52
N LEU A 12 -23.08 -7.91 -36.35
CA LEU A 12 -22.13 -8.57 -37.25
C LEU A 12 -20.69 -8.38 -36.75
N LEU A 13 -20.30 -9.18 -35.75
CA LEU A 13 -18.91 -9.35 -35.33
C LEU A 13 -18.58 -10.84 -35.21
N GLY A 14 -17.67 -11.31 -36.07
CA GLY A 14 -16.83 -12.47 -35.75
C GLY A 14 -15.61 -12.01 -34.93
N ILE A 15 -14.73 -12.88 -34.44
CA ILE A 15 -14.60 -14.34 -34.62
C ILE A 15 -14.05 -14.89 -33.28
N GLY A 16 -14.39 -16.11 -32.85
CA GLY A 16 -13.63 -16.77 -31.78
C GLY A 16 -14.39 -17.78 -30.91
N SER A 17 -14.79 -18.93 -31.47
CA SER A 17 -15.28 -20.05 -30.65
C SER A 17 -14.12 -20.82 -30.04
N PHE A 18 -14.02 -20.88 -28.72
CA PHE A 18 -13.22 -21.87 -28.01
C PHE A 18 -14.12 -22.79 -27.17
N VAL A 19 -13.95 -24.10 -27.34
CA VAL A 19 -14.71 -25.11 -26.60
C VAL A 19 -14.03 -25.37 -25.27
N MET A 20 -14.71 -25.11 -24.15
CA MET A 20 -14.29 -25.64 -22.85
C MET A 20 -14.60 -27.14 -22.78
N LEU A 21 -13.56 -27.96 -22.81
CA LEU A 21 -13.62 -29.36 -22.39
C LEU A 21 -13.07 -29.46 -20.97
N ALA A 22 -13.94 -29.74 -20.01
CA ALA A 22 -13.53 -29.91 -18.61
C ALA A 22 -12.91 -31.30 -18.39
N ALA A 23 -11.68 -31.34 -17.89
CA ALA A 23 -11.01 -32.54 -17.41
C ALA A 23 -10.33 -32.22 -16.07
N ALA A 24 -10.70 -32.95 -15.02
CA ALA A 24 -10.06 -32.84 -13.72
C ALA A 24 -8.88 -33.82 -13.62
N SER A 25 -7.74 -33.35 -13.11
CA SER A 25 -6.61 -34.20 -12.70
C SER A 25 -5.83 -33.50 -11.59
N CYS A 26 -5.52 -34.26 -10.53
CA CYS A 26 -4.66 -33.81 -9.45
C CYS A 26 -3.19 -34.12 -9.77
N THR A 27 -2.28 -33.19 -9.53
CA THR A 27 -0.82 -33.45 -9.53
C THR A 27 -0.15 -32.74 -8.36
N SER A 28 0.93 -33.34 -7.86
CA SER A 28 1.60 -32.95 -6.62
C SER A 28 2.50 -31.72 -6.77
N ALA A 29 2.76 -31.04 -5.66
CA ALA A 29 3.72 -29.95 -5.60
C ALA A 29 5.15 -30.41 -5.94
N THR A 30 5.86 -29.63 -6.77
CA THR A 30 7.28 -29.81 -7.09
C THR A 30 8.10 -28.64 -6.57
N THR A 31 9.28 -28.91 -6.03
CA THR A 31 10.22 -27.92 -5.50
C THR A 31 10.75 -27.01 -6.62
N PRO A 32 10.86 -25.68 -6.40
CA PRO A 32 11.44 -24.78 -7.40
C PRO A 32 12.95 -25.01 -7.54
N THR A 33 13.41 -25.26 -8.76
CA THR A 33 14.84 -25.27 -9.11
C THR A 33 15.38 -23.84 -9.22
N PRO A 34 16.66 -23.57 -8.92
CA PRO A 34 17.26 -22.25 -9.07
C PRO A 34 17.16 -21.70 -10.51
N ASN A 35 16.90 -20.41 -10.63
CA ASN A 35 16.87 -19.72 -11.92
C ASN A 35 18.31 -19.49 -12.44
N PRO A 36 18.63 -19.85 -13.70
CA PRO A 36 19.96 -19.58 -14.28
C PRO A 36 20.17 -18.09 -14.56
N ASP A 37 21.44 -17.66 -14.59
CA ASP A 37 21.84 -16.27 -14.84
C ASP A 37 21.39 -15.75 -16.22
N PRO A 38 21.08 -14.44 -16.34
CA PRO A 38 20.65 -13.83 -17.59
C PRO A 38 21.82 -13.73 -18.59
N ASN A 39 21.70 -14.45 -19.71
CA ASN A 39 22.66 -14.45 -20.80
C ASN A 39 22.82 -13.04 -21.43
N PRO A 40 24.04 -12.56 -21.78
CA PRO A 40 24.24 -11.21 -22.32
C PRO A 40 23.43 -10.92 -23.60
N ASN A 41 22.87 -9.71 -23.65
CA ASN A 41 22.01 -9.25 -24.75
C ASN A 41 22.80 -9.11 -26.08
N PRO A 42 22.33 -9.70 -27.21
CA PRO A 42 22.95 -9.49 -28.52
C PRO A 42 22.96 -8.02 -28.96
N ASN A 43 24.07 -7.58 -29.55
CA ASN A 43 24.23 -6.23 -30.08
C ASN A 43 23.23 -5.96 -31.23
N PRO A 44 22.54 -4.80 -31.28
CA PRO A 44 21.59 -4.50 -32.35
C PRO A 44 22.20 -4.54 -33.76
N ASN A 45 21.56 -5.28 -34.65
CA ASN A 45 21.91 -5.33 -36.07
C ASN A 45 21.61 -3.97 -36.73
N PRO A 46 22.50 -3.38 -37.57
CA PRO A 46 22.24 -2.11 -38.24
C PRO A 46 20.96 -2.13 -39.08
N ASN A 47 20.17 -1.06 -38.95
CA ASN A 47 18.93 -0.88 -39.71
C ASN A 47 19.21 -0.76 -41.23
N PRO A 48 18.58 -1.56 -42.11
CA PRO A 48 18.77 -1.42 -43.55
C PRO A 48 18.30 -0.03 -44.04
N THR A 49 19.09 0.58 -44.91
CA THR A 49 18.76 1.87 -45.53
C THR A 49 17.50 1.77 -46.41
N PRO A 50 16.58 2.74 -46.36
CA PRO A 50 15.40 2.74 -47.24
C PRO A 50 15.79 2.71 -48.72
N THR A 51 15.19 1.79 -49.47
CA THR A 51 15.25 1.83 -50.95
C THR A 51 14.49 3.05 -51.46
N PRO A 52 15.00 3.77 -52.48
CA PRO A 52 14.29 4.90 -53.07
C PRO A 52 12.89 4.52 -53.57
N ASN A 53 11.93 5.42 -53.34
CA ASN A 53 10.58 5.28 -53.87
C ASN A 53 10.61 5.40 -55.41
N PRO A 54 9.87 4.58 -56.18
CA PRO A 54 9.77 4.72 -57.63
C PRO A 54 9.27 6.11 -58.04
N GLU A 55 9.78 6.64 -59.15
CA GLU A 55 9.38 7.95 -59.67
C GLU A 55 7.88 7.96 -60.07
N PRO A 56 7.18 9.11 -59.91
CA PRO A 56 5.81 9.24 -60.38
C PRO A 56 5.72 9.00 -61.89
N LYS A 57 4.81 8.12 -62.31
CA LYS A 57 4.50 7.94 -63.72
C LYS A 57 3.83 9.23 -64.26
N PRO A 58 4.25 9.79 -65.41
CA PRO A 58 3.68 11.03 -65.91
C PRO A 58 2.16 10.94 -66.18
N ASP A 59 1.44 12.02 -65.87
CA ASP A 59 0.05 12.20 -66.26
C ASP A 59 -0.12 12.20 -67.79
N PRO A 60 -1.23 11.67 -68.32
CA PRO A 60 -1.56 11.84 -69.73
C PRO A 60 -1.87 13.32 -70.03
N MET A 61 -1.08 13.93 -70.91
CA MET A 61 -1.26 15.34 -71.31
C MET A 61 -2.65 15.60 -71.93
N PRO A 62 -3.21 16.83 -71.77
CA PRO A 62 -4.38 17.27 -72.52
C PRO A 62 -4.11 17.26 -74.03
N ASN A 63 -5.09 16.82 -74.81
CA ASN A 63 -4.99 16.77 -76.27
C ASN A 63 -5.12 18.17 -76.90
N PRO A 64 -4.26 18.61 -77.83
CA PRO A 64 -4.34 19.94 -78.46
C PRO A 64 -5.52 20.07 -79.46
N PRO A 65 -5.97 21.31 -79.75
CA PRO A 65 -6.98 21.56 -80.78
C PRO A 65 -6.40 21.48 -82.20
N GLY A 66 -7.02 20.68 -83.07
CA GLY A 66 -6.60 20.47 -84.46
C GLY A 66 -7.32 21.36 -85.49
N ASP A 67 -6.81 22.57 -85.68
CA ASP A 67 -6.78 23.22 -87.00
C ASP A 67 -5.70 22.49 -87.85
N GLY A 68 -5.80 22.21 -89.14
CA GLY A 68 -6.83 22.44 -90.16
C GLY A 68 -6.16 22.53 -91.54
N SER A 69 -6.94 22.39 -92.64
CA SER A 69 -6.46 22.26 -94.04
C SER A 69 -5.65 20.98 -94.38
N GLY A 70 -5.58 20.57 -95.68
CA GLY A 70 -4.60 19.54 -96.12
C GLY A 70 -5.03 18.39 -97.06
N MET A 71 -5.75 18.67 -98.16
CA MET A 71 -5.77 17.85 -99.41
C MET A 71 -6.12 16.34 -99.43
N SER A 72 -7.28 16.05 -100.04
CA SER A 72 -7.44 15.21 -101.26
C SER A 72 -7.23 13.67 -101.23
N GLY A 73 -8.32 12.94 -101.54
CA GLY A 73 -8.27 11.84 -102.54
C GLY A 73 -9.23 10.65 -102.32
N GLY A 74 -9.98 10.25 -103.36
CA GLY A 74 -10.61 8.92 -103.46
C GLY A 74 -12.15 8.90 -103.50
N MET A 75 -12.72 8.82 -104.71
CA MET A 75 -14.16 8.62 -104.92
C MET A 75 -14.61 7.20 -104.58
N ASN A 76 -15.82 7.05 -104.02
CA ASN A 76 -16.97 6.54 -104.79
C ASN A 76 -18.28 6.72 -104.01
N GLY A 77 -19.37 7.01 -104.73
CA GLY A 77 -20.67 7.33 -104.14
C GLY A 77 -21.74 6.26 -104.38
N ALA A 78 -22.61 6.07 -103.40
CA ALA A 78 -23.89 5.38 -103.56
C ALA A 78 -24.99 6.28 -102.98
N ASN A 79 -25.85 6.82 -103.84
CA ASN A 79 -26.93 7.72 -103.45
C ASN A 79 -28.15 6.95 -102.91
N THR A 80 -28.46 7.08 -101.62
CA THR A 80 -29.85 7.08 -101.13
C THR A 80 -30.01 8.10 -100.01
N ASN A 81 -30.98 9.00 -100.15
CA ASN A 81 -31.47 9.91 -99.11
C ASN A 81 -32.79 9.34 -98.51
N PRO A 82 -33.35 9.90 -97.43
CA PRO A 82 -33.26 9.35 -96.09
C PRO A 82 -34.51 8.56 -95.68
N GLY A 83 -34.36 7.26 -95.46
CA GLY A 83 -35.45 6.33 -95.10
C GLY A 83 -35.89 6.36 -93.63
N GLY A 84 -36.48 7.46 -93.16
CA GLY A 84 -37.20 7.52 -91.88
C GLY A 84 -36.35 7.78 -90.62
N GLY A 85 -36.97 8.39 -89.61
CA GLY A 85 -36.30 8.89 -88.39
C GLY A 85 -35.90 7.83 -87.34
N GLN A 86 -35.94 6.54 -87.68
CA GLN A 86 -35.69 5.44 -86.73
C GLN A 86 -34.28 5.48 -86.13
N GLY A 87 -33.24 5.58 -86.98
CA GLY A 87 -31.84 5.42 -86.53
C GLY A 87 -31.35 6.52 -85.58
N MET A 88 -31.95 7.72 -85.61
CA MET A 88 -31.66 8.77 -84.61
C MET A 88 -32.31 8.46 -83.26
N MET A 89 -33.51 7.85 -83.25
CA MET A 89 -34.12 7.35 -82.01
C MET A 89 -33.31 6.22 -81.39
N ASP A 90 -32.84 5.27 -82.19
CA ASP A 90 -32.00 4.16 -81.70
C ASP A 90 -30.70 4.67 -81.07
N SER A 91 -30.03 5.65 -81.70
CA SER A 91 -28.82 6.26 -81.16
C SER A 91 -29.08 7.04 -79.86
N ALA A 92 -30.16 7.82 -79.78
CA ALA A 92 -30.54 8.53 -78.55
C ALA A 92 -30.96 7.58 -77.41
N ALA A 93 -31.59 6.44 -77.73
CA ALA A 93 -31.93 5.40 -76.78
C ALA A 93 -30.69 4.64 -76.26
N GLN A 94 -29.69 4.41 -77.12
CA GLN A 94 -28.39 3.87 -76.73
C GLN A 94 -27.63 4.84 -75.81
N GLU A 95 -27.62 6.14 -76.13
CA GLU A 95 -27.05 7.17 -75.24
C GLU A 95 -27.75 7.23 -73.87
N LEU A 96 -29.08 7.14 -73.82
CA LEU A 96 -29.83 7.12 -72.56
C LEU A 96 -29.53 5.85 -71.74
N THR A 97 -29.37 4.71 -72.42
CA THR A 97 -28.99 3.44 -71.79
C THR A 97 -27.57 3.52 -71.21
N ALA A 98 -26.62 4.10 -71.97
CA ALA A 98 -25.25 4.32 -71.50
C ALA A 98 -25.19 5.30 -70.32
N ALA A 99 -25.94 6.41 -70.37
CA ALA A 99 -26.03 7.38 -69.28
C ALA A 99 -26.62 6.77 -68.00
N ARG A 100 -27.71 5.97 -68.11
CA ARG A 100 -28.29 5.25 -66.96
C ARG A 100 -27.34 4.19 -66.40
N THR A 101 -26.56 3.54 -67.27
CA THR A 101 -25.51 2.58 -66.86
C THR A 101 -24.40 3.28 -66.07
N ALA A 102 -23.89 4.42 -66.57
CA ALA A 102 -22.88 5.22 -65.88
C ALA A 102 -23.36 5.71 -64.51
N LEU A 103 -24.60 6.22 -64.43
CA LEU A 103 -25.23 6.62 -63.17
C LEU A 103 -25.36 5.44 -62.19
N THR A 104 -25.77 4.27 -62.67
CA THR A 104 -25.92 3.06 -61.85
C THR A 104 -24.57 2.57 -61.31
N SER A 105 -23.52 2.53 -62.14
CA SER A 105 -22.17 2.21 -61.71
C SER A 105 -21.63 3.20 -60.67
N LEU A 106 -21.97 4.49 -60.80
CA LEU A 106 -21.60 5.50 -59.81
C LEU A 106 -22.38 5.32 -58.50
N LEU A 107 -23.68 5.02 -58.56
CA LEU A 107 -24.49 4.71 -57.37
C LEU A 107 -23.98 3.47 -56.61
N ALA A 108 -23.39 2.49 -57.29
CA ALA A 108 -22.79 1.32 -56.64
C ALA A 108 -21.63 1.67 -55.68
N SER A 109 -20.97 2.83 -55.85
CA SER A 109 -19.91 3.32 -54.95
C SER A 109 -20.41 3.89 -53.61
N LYS A 110 -21.74 4.06 -53.44
CA LYS A 110 -22.37 4.79 -52.33
C LYS A 110 -21.83 4.43 -50.95
N ASN A 111 -21.78 3.15 -50.59
CA ASN A 111 -21.36 2.73 -49.25
C ASN A 111 -19.90 3.07 -48.99
N ALA A 112 -18.98 2.62 -49.86
CA ALA A 112 -17.55 2.87 -49.72
C ALA A 112 -17.22 4.37 -49.64
N ASN A 113 -17.84 5.18 -50.50
CA ASN A 113 -17.62 6.62 -50.50
C ASN A 113 -18.23 7.33 -49.28
N VAL A 114 -19.40 6.90 -48.77
CA VAL A 114 -20.04 7.52 -47.58
C VAL A 114 -19.37 7.06 -46.27
N GLU A 115 -18.85 5.84 -46.20
CA GLU A 115 -18.15 5.31 -45.02
C GLU A 115 -16.81 6.02 -44.77
N MET A 116 -16.10 6.45 -45.82
CA MET A 116 -14.86 7.26 -45.71
C MET A 116 -15.03 8.58 -44.92
N TYR A 117 -16.26 9.11 -44.81
CA TYR A 117 -16.55 10.35 -44.10
C TYR A 117 -17.23 10.11 -42.74
N PHE A 118 -17.06 8.93 -42.12
CA PHE A 118 -17.69 8.61 -40.83
C PHE A 118 -17.46 9.70 -39.78
N ASP A 119 -16.22 10.14 -39.60
CA ASP A 119 -15.80 11.20 -38.66
C ASP A 119 -16.03 12.63 -39.17
N TYR A 120 -16.74 12.81 -40.28
CA TYR A 120 -16.98 14.10 -40.94
C TYR A 120 -18.48 14.23 -41.24
N ALA A 121 -19.30 14.14 -40.19
CA ALA A 121 -20.76 13.99 -40.29
C ALA A 121 -21.46 14.98 -41.23
N LYS A 122 -20.99 16.24 -41.34
CA LYS A 122 -21.53 17.18 -42.35
C LYS A 122 -21.25 16.72 -43.78
N ILE A 123 -19.98 16.44 -44.10
CA ILE A 123 -19.54 15.97 -45.43
C ILE A 123 -20.28 14.68 -45.80
N LYS A 124 -20.39 13.76 -44.83
CA LYS A 124 -21.14 12.50 -44.95
C LYS A 124 -22.61 12.73 -45.30
N ASN A 125 -23.28 13.66 -44.62
CA ASN A 125 -24.68 13.97 -44.85
C ASN A 125 -24.91 14.65 -46.21
N ASP A 126 -24.09 15.65 -46.56
CA ASP A 126 -24.16 16.34 -47.86
C ASP A 126 -23.97 15.35 -49.02
N LEU A 127 -22.97 14.45 -48.91
CA LEU A 127 -22.72 13.40 -49.90
C LEU A 127 -23.87 12.37 -49.95
N THR A 128 -24.42 11.97 -48.80
CA THR A 128 -25.57 11.04 -48.74
C THR A 128 -26.82 11.63 -49.40
N ALA A 129 -27.06 12.94 -49.26
CA ALA A 129 -28.14 13.64 -49.94
C ALA A 129 -27.94 13.69 -51.47
N ALA A 130 -26.70 13.91 -51.93
CA ALA A 130 -26.36 13.84 -53.35
C ALA A 130 -26.60 12.44 -53.94
N TYR A 131 -26.16 11.37 -53.27
CA TYR A 131 -26.45 9.98 -53.67
C TYR A 131 -27.96 9.70 -53.72
N THR A 132 -28.73 10.14 -52.73
CA THR A 132 -30.19 9.94 -52.68
C THR A 132 -30.92 10.67 -53.82
N THR A 133 -30.44 11.87 -54.18
CA THR A 133 -30.96 12.65 -55.32
C THR A 133 -30.68 11.95 -56.66
N ALA A 134 -29.44 11.47 -56.83
CA ALA A 134 -29.02 10.71 -58.01
C ALA A 134 -29.75 9.35 -58.14
N GLU A 135 -30.03 8.68 -57.02
CA GLU A 135 -30.79 7.43 -56.95
C GLU A 135 -32.25 7.64 -57.39
N THR A 136 -32.87 8.74 -56.95
CA THR A 136 -34.22 9.15 -57.39
C THR A 136 -34.25 9.48 -58.89
N ALA A 137 -33.23 10.16 -59.41
CA ALA A 137 -33.09 10.43 -60.84
C ALA A 137 -32.92 9.14 -61.68
N SER A 138 -32.15 8.16 -61.18
CA SER A 138 -31.95 6.87 -61.85
C SER A 138 -33.25 6.05 -61.93
N GLN A 139 -34.05 6.04 -60.85
CA GLN A 139 -35.33 5.31 -60.78
C GLN A 139 -36.45 5.94 -61.62
N ASN A 140 -36.34 7.23 -61.98
CA ASN A 140 -37.33 7.91 -62.82
C ASN A 140 -37.29 7.38 -64.26
N GLN A 141 -38.27 6.56 -64.64
CA GLN A 141 -38.41 5.99 -65.98
C GLN A 141 -38.67 7.05 -67.07
N ALA A 142 -39.26 8.20 -66.70
CA ALA A 142 -39.52 9.31 -67.62
C ALA A 142 -38.35 10.32 -67.70
N ALA A 143 -37.24 10.10 -66.98
CA ALA A 143 -36.10 11.02 -67.01
C ALA A 143 -35.42 11.03 -68.40
N THR A 144 -35.17 12.23 -68.91
CA THR A 144 -34.52 12.47 -70.21
C THR A 144 -33.01 12.20 -70.16
N LEU A 145 -32.39 12.08 -71.33
CA LEU A 145 -30.93 11.94 -71.48
C LEU A 145 -30.18 13.04 -70.73
N GLU A 146 -30.64 14.28 -70.87
CA GLU A 146 -30.08 15.47 -70.23
C GLU A 146 -30.20 15.39 -68.70
N GLN A 147 -31.34 14.94 -68.18
CA GLN A 147 -31.55 14.79 -66.74
C GLN A 147 -30.66 13.70 -66.13
N VAL A 148 -30.44 12.59 -66.83
CA VAL A 148 -29.55 11.50 -66.37
C VAL A 148 -28.08 11.92 -66.44
N LYS A 149 -27.65 12.60 -67.52
CA LYS A 149 -26.30 13.18 -67.62
C LYS A 149 -26.04 14.20 -66.50
N ASN A 150 -26.98 15.12 -66.26
CA ASN A 150 -26.87 16.13 -65.20
C ASN A 150 -26.88 15.54 -63.78
N ALA A 151 -27.70 14.52 -63.51
CA ALA A 151 -27.66 13.79 -62.24
C ALA A 151 -26.31 13.08 -62.00
N THR A 152 -25.73 12.49 -63.06
CA THR A 152 -24.41 11.85 -63.01
C THR A 152 -23.32 12.86 -62.71
N SER A 153 -23.28 13.98 -63.45
CA SER A 153 -22.32 15.08 -63.24
C SER A 153 -22.42 15.67 -61.82
N THR A 154 -23.65 15.92 -61.35
CA THR A 154 -23.90 16.45 -59.99
C THR A 154 -23.35 15.51 -58.91
N LEU A 155 -23.54 14.19 -59.06
CA LEU A 155 -23.00 13.21 -58.11
C LEU A 155 -21.47 13.13 -58.17
N GLN A 156 -20.87 13.19 -59.38
CA GLN A 156 -19.41 13.24 -59.53
C GLN A 156 -18.82 14.48 -58.85
N THR A 157 -19.43 15.65 -59.05
CA THR A 157 -19.03 16.89 -58.36
C THR A 157 -19.19 16.79 -56.84
N ALA A 158 -20.26 16.17 -56.33
CA ALA A 158 -20.45 15.97 -54.90
C ALA A 158 -19.38 15.04 -54.28
N ILE A 159 -19.02 13.94 -54.96
CA ILE A 159 -17.95 13.02 -54.53
C ILE A 159 -16.59 13.75 -54.52
N ALA A 160 -16.26 14.48 -55.58
CA ALA A 160 -15.02 15.25 -55.66
C ALA A 160 -14.96 16.36 -54.59
N LYS A 161 -16.09 17.04 -54.35
CA LYS A 161 -16.19 18.06 -53.29
C LYS A 161 -15.99 17.45 -51.91
N ALA A 162 -16.60 16.30 -51.61
CA ALA A 162 -16.43 15.63 -50.31
C ALA A 162 -14.95 15.29 -50.02
N ALA A 163 -14.23 14.80 -51.02
CA ALA A 163 -12.80 14.52 -50.91
C ALA A 163 -11.97 15.80 -50.71
N SER A 164 -12.29 16.87 -51.45
CA SER A 164 -11.64 18.18 -51.32
C SER A 164 -11.90 18.81 -49.95
N ASP A 165 -13.16 18.83 -49.48
CA ASP A 165 -13.57 19.38 -48.18
C ASP A 165 -12.83 18.68 -47.03
N LYS A 166 -12.75 17.34 -47.08
CA LYS A 166 -12.01 16.55 -46.09
C LYS A 166 -10.52 16.90 -46.13
N LYS A 167 -9.89 16.89 -47.31
CA LYS A 167 -8.46 17.24 -47.43
C LYS A 167 -8.17 18.65 -46.93
N THR A 168 -9.01 19.63 -47.27
CA THR A 168 -8.87 21.01 -46.79
C THR A 168 -8.96 21.08 -45.26
N PHE A 169 -9.89 20.34 -44.64
CA PHE A 169 -9.97 20.26 -43.18
C PHE A 169 -8.72 19.61 -42.57
N ASP A 170 -8.28 18.46 -43.10
CA ASP A 170 -7.12 17.71 -42.60
C ASP A 170 -5.83 18.53 -42.68
N ASP A 171 -5.57 19.17 -43.84
CA ASP A 171 -4.39 20.01 -44.08
C ASP A 171 -4.36 21.24 -43.15
N GLN A 172 -5.53 21.76 -42.76
CA GLN A 172 -5.68 22.89 -41.84
C GLN A 172 -5.59 22.48 -40.35
N ASN A 173 -5.92 21.22 -40.02
CA ASN A 173 -6.08 20.76 -38.64
C ASN A 173 -5.24 19.49 -38.30
N PRO A 174 -3.97 19.37 -38.73
CA PRO A 174 -3.23 18.10 -38.68
C PRO A 174 -3.03 17.54 -37.27
N GLU A 175 -2.83 18.41 -36.26
CA GLU A 175 -2.70 17.98 -34.86
C GLU A 175 -4.03 17.53 -34.25
N LEU A 176 -5.14 18.18 -34.58
CA LEU A 176 -6.49 17.79 -34.14
C LEU A 176 -6.84 16.40 -34.70
N VAL A 177 -6.63 16.18 -36.01
CA VAL A 177 -6.85 14.88 -36.65
C VAL A 177 -5.94 13.82 -36.03
N LYS A 178 -4.66 14.13 -35.76
CA LYS A 178 -3.75 13.21 -35.06
C LYS A 178 -4.27 12.80 -33.68
N PHE A 179 -4.60 13.76 -32.81
CA PHE A 179 -5.05 13.44 -31.45
C PHE A 179 -6.41 12.71 -31.44
N TYR A 180 -7.31 13.02 -32.38
CA TYR A 180 -8.57 12.32 -32.56
C TYR A 180 -8.36 10.84 -32.95
N ASN A 181 -7.44 10.57 -33.87
CA ASN A 181 -7.09 9.20 -34.28
C ASN A 181 -6.37 8.42 -33.16
N GLU A 182 -5.57 9.10 -32.33
CA GLU A 182 -4.98 8.51 -31.11
C GLU A 182 -6.06 8.16 -30.06
N ILE A 183 -7.12 8.97 -29.92
CA ILE A 183 -8.28 8.67 -29.08
C ILE A 183 -9.06 7.47 -29.62
N GLN A 184 -9.39 7.41 -30.91
CA GLN A 184 -10.04 6.25 -31.53
C GLN A 184 -9.25 4.95 -31.29
N SER A 185 -7.93 5.03 -31.46
CA SER A 185 -7.01 3.92 -31.19
C SER A 185 -7.06 3.50 -29.72
N SER A 186 -7.09 4.46 -28.80
CA SER A 186 -7.18 4.21 -27.35
C SER A 186 -8.53 3.60 -26.95
N LEU A 187 -9.65 4.06 -27.52
CA LEU A 187 -10.99 3.53 -27.26
C LEU A 187 -11.14 2.06 -27.65
N SER A 188 -10.41 1.57 -28.66
CA SER A 188 -10.41 0.14 -29.03
C SER A 188 -9.99 -0.79 -27.87
N THR A 189 -9.24 -0.27 -26.88
CA THR A 189 -8.76 -1.02 -25.72
C THR A 189 -9.73 -1.01 -24.53
N LYS A 190 -10.84 -0.25 -24.60
CA LYS A 190 -11.77 0.04 -23.49
C LYS A 190 -12.23 -1.20 -22.74
N THR A 191 -12.86 -2.14 -23.44
CA THR A 191 -13.37 -3.37 -22.84
C THR A 191 -12.25 -4.17 -22.16
N THR A 192 -11.15 -4.40 -22.87
CA THR A 192 -10.00 -5.19 -22.38
C THR A 192 -9.45 -4.62 -21.08
N ASN A 193 -9.25 -3.30 -21.00
CA ASN A 193 -8.65 -2.68 -19.81
C ASN A 193 -9.59 -2.68 -18.61
N LEU A 194 -10.86 -2.29 -18.80
CA LEU A 194 -11.86 -2.19 -17.73
C LEU A 194 -12.21 -3.57 -17.14
N GLU A 195 -12.22 -4.63 -17.95
CA GLU A 195 -12.38 -6.02 -17.47
C GLU A 195 -11.31 -6.40 -16.44
N THR A 196 -10.08 -5.89 -16.56
CA THR A 196 -9.00 -6.20 -15.59
C THR A 196 -9.09 -5.44 -14.26
N LEU A 197 -10.09 -4.57 -14.09
CA LEU A 197 -10.25 -3.68 -12.94
C LEU A 197 -11.49 -4.01 -12.08
N LYS A 198 -12.12 -5.17 -12.29
CA LYS A 198 -13.34 -5.60 -11.57
C LYS A 198 -13.16 -5.98 -10.09
N GLN A 199 -11.92 -6.05 -9.59
CA GLN A 199 -11.65 -6.43 -8.19
C GLN A 199 -11.69 -5.21 -7.27
N PRO A 200 -12.20 -5.32 -6.01
CA PRO A 200 -12.50 -4.16 -5.17
C PRO A 200 -11.35 -3.17 -4.94
N GLN A 201 -10.11 -3.66 -4.86
CA GLN A 201 -8.93 -2.81 -4.67
C GLN A 201 -8.66 -1.86 -5.85
N TYR A 202 -9.23 -2.13 -7.03
CA TYR A 202 -9.09 -1.31 -8.22
C TYR A 202 -10.25 -0.32 -8.44
N ASN A 203 -11.28 -0.28 -7.58
CA ASN A 203 -12.52 0.49 -7.81
C ASN A 203 -12.26 1.96 -8.20
N THR A 204 -11.27 2.63 -7.59
CA THR A 204 -10.94 4.03 -7.92
C THR A 204 -10.20 4.15 -9.26
N ILE A 205 -9.38 3.15 -9.64
CA ILE A 205 -8.77 3.05 -10.97
C ILE A 205 -9.85 2.82 -12.04
N LEU A 206 -10.79 1.91 -11.76
CA LEU A 206 -11.94 1.63 -12.62
C LEU A 206 -12.77 2.88 -12.86
N SER A 207 -13.10 3.63 -11.79
CA SER A 207 -13.82 4.90 -11.89
C SER A 207 -13.06 5.94 -12.73
N ASN A 208 -11.79 6.22 -12.39
CA ASN A 208 -10.98 7.19 -13.13
C ASN A 208 -10.85 6.85 -14.63
N LEU A 209 -10.57 5.59 -14.96
CA LEU A 209 -10.40 5.17 -16.35
C LEU A 209 -11.73 5.12 -17.10
N THR A 210 -12.84 4.82 -16.44
CA THR A 210 -14.18 4.88 -17.05
C THR A 210 -14.53 6.31 -17.46
N THR A 211 -14.36 7.30 -16.57
CA THR A 211 -14.61 8.72 -16.90
C THR A 211 -13.75 9.19 -18.09
N LEU A 212 -12.46 8.84 -18.12
CA LEU A 212 -11.56 9.21 -19.24
C LEU A 212 -11.99 8.56 -20.57
N TYR A 213 -12.52 7.34 -20.54
CA TYR A 213 -13.10 6.72 -21.72
C TYR A 213 -14.45 7.34 -22.12
N GLU A 214 -15.26 7.84 -21.19
CA GLU A 214 -16.52 8.55 -21.48
C GLU A 214 -16.27 9.94 -22.10
N GLU A 215 -15.24 10.66 -21.62
CA GLU A 215 -14.74 11.89 -22.25
C GLU A 215 -14.25 11.64 -23.68
N ALA A 216 -13.47 10.57 -23.88
CA ALA A 216 -13.00 10.14 -25.20
C ALA A 216 -14.14 9.74 -26.15
N ASP A 217 -15.11 8.94 -25.68
CA ASP A 217 -16.30 8.58 -26.45
C ASP A 217 -17.08 9.84 -26.86
N LYS A 218 -17.23 10.83 -25.97
CA LYS A 218 -17.92 12.08 -26.27
C LYS A 218 -17.26 12.87 -27.40
N ILE A 219 -15.93 12.89 -27.46
CA ILE A 219 -15.17 13.54 -28.55
C ILE A 219 -15.39 12.83 -29.89
N VAL A 220 -15.27 11.49 -29.93
CA VAL A 220 -15.45 10.73 -31.18
C VAL A 220 -16.91 10.77 -31.66
N ASN A 221 -17.89 10.69 -30.75
CA ASN A 221 -19.30 10.81 -31.11
C ASN A 221 -19.71 12.24 -31.55
N GLN A 222 -18.94 13.28 -31.23
CA GLN A 222 -19.15 14.61 -31.82
C GLN A 222 -18.74 14.64 -33.31
N THR A 223 -17.73 13.86 -33.70
CA THR A 223 -17.04 13.86 -35.00
C THR A 223 -16.20 15.13 -35.25
N LEU A 224 -15.21 15.06 -36.15
CA LEU A 224 -14.31 16.18 -36.49
C LEU A 224 -15.05 17.32 -37.19
N VAL A 225 -16.00 16.99 -38.08
CA VAL A 225 -16.84 17.97 -38.78
C VAL A 225 -18.32 17.65 -38.55
N PRO A 226 -18.92 18.09 -37.43
CA PRO A 226 -20.28 17.73 -37.05
C PRO A 226 -21.33 18.33 -38.00
N ALA A 227 -22.50 17.72 -38.07
CA ALA A 227 -23.60 18.21 -38.90
C ALA A 227 -24.08 19.64 -38.54
N SER A 228 -23.81 20.11 -37.31
CA SER A 228 -24.06 21.49 -36.85
C SER A 228 -22.99 22.50 -37.28
N GLY A 229 -21.84 22.05 -37.78
CA GLY A 229 -20.72 22.89 -38.23
C GLY A 229 -19.67 23.25 -37.16
N THR A 230 -19.95 23.05 -35.87
CA THR A 230 -19.00 23.37 -34.77
C THR A 230 -18.34 22.11 -34.21
N GLY A 231 -17.13 21.80 -34.71
CA GLY A 231 -16.30 20.67 -34.25
C GLY A 231 -15.67 20.86 -32.87
N PRO A 232 -15.04 19.79 -32.33
CA PRO A 232 -14.21 19.89 -31.13
C PRO A 232 -12.90 20.65 -31.45
N THR A 233 -12.37 21.42 -30.48
CA THR A 233 -11.12 22.18 -30.70
C THR A 233 -9.88 21.32 -30.44
N LYS A 234 -8.74 21.70 -31.03
CA LYS A 234 -7.45 21.01 -30.84
C LYS A 234 -7.14 20.80 -29.36
N GLU A 235 -7.34 21.83 -28.53
CA GLU A 235 -6.96 21.88 -27.12
C GLU A 235 -7.74 20.83 -26.32
N VAL A 236 -9.06 20.76 -26.53
CA VAL A 236 -9.92 19.79 -25.82
C VAL A 236 -9.57 18.35 -26.23
N VAL A 237 -9.39 18.09 -27.53
CA VAL A 237 -9.01 16.75 -28.02
C VAL A 237 -7.60 16.37 -27.54
N GLN A 238 -6.66 17.31 -27.51
CA GLN A 238 -5.31 17.10 -26.98
C GLN A 238 -5.34 16.75 -25.48
N THR A 239 -6.10 17.49 -24.66
CA THR A 239 -6.22 17.22 -23.22
C THR A 239 -6.81 15.84 -22.94
N VAL A 240 -7.91 15.48 -23.61
CA VAL A 240 -8.54 14.15 -23.44
C VAL A 240 -7.60 13.03 -23.90
N ASN A 241 -6.91 13.21 -25.04
CA ASN A 241 -5.92 12.25 -25.53
C ASN A 241 -4.78 12.04 -24.53
N THR A 242 -4.15 13.12 -24.05
CA THR A 242 -3.06 13.04 -23.06
C THR A 242 -3.53 12.35 -21.77
N ASN A 243 -4.65 12.80 -21.19
CA ASN A 243 -5.14 12.25 -19.91
C ASN A 243 -5.45 10.74 -20.01
N LEU A 244 -6.12 10.30 -21.08
CA LEU A 244 -6.40 8.88 -21.31
C LEU A 244 -5.11 8.08 -21.56
N LYS A 245 -4.22 8.59 -22.42
CA LYS A 245 -2.96 7.92 -22.77
C LYS A 245 -2.04 7.74 -21.57
N ASP A 246 -1.93 8.75 -20.70
CA ASP A 246 -1.14 8.67 -19.47
C ASP A 246 -1.77 7.75 -18.42
N ALA A 247 -3.10 7.71 -18.33
CA ALA A 247 -3.82 6.74 -17.49
C ALA A 247 -3.61 5.29 -17.96
N LEU A 248 -3.56 5.05 -19.27
CA LEU A 248 -3.26 3.75 -19.86
C LEU A 248 -1.78 3.35 -19.69
N ASN A 249 -0.85 4.26 -19.97
CA ASN A 249 0.60 4.03 -19.79
C ASN A 249 0.95 3.68 -18.34
N THR A 250 0.30 4.34 -17.36
CA THR A 250 0.55 4.10 -15.93
C THR A 250 -0.35 3.02 -15.30
N LEU A 251 -1.27 2.41 -16.07
CA LEU A 251 -2.31 1.50 -15.55
C LEU A 251 -1.74 0.35 -14.72
N ASN A 252 -0.67 -0.31 -15.20
CA ASN A 252 -0.04 -1.42 -14.50
C ASN A 252 0.65 -0.98 -13.19
N GLN A 253 1.28 0.21 -13.17
CA GLN A 253 1.88 0.78 -11.96
C GLN A 253 0.82 1.09 -10.90
N ARG A 254 -0.31 1.68 -11.30
CA ARG A 254 -1.46 1.95 -10.42
C ARG A 254 -2.03 0.65 -9.82
N LYS A 255 -2.18 -0.39 -10.63
CA LYS A 255 -2.62 -1.72 -10.18
C LYS A 255 -1.63 -2.37 -9.21
N THR A 256 -0.32 -2.24 -9.43
CA THR A 256 0.71 -2.74 -8.48
C THR A 256 0.63 -2.02 -7.14
N ASN A 257 0.52 -0.69 -7.11
CA ASN A 257 0.32 0.06 -5.87
C ASN A 257 -0.96 -0.40 -5.12
N ALA A 258 -2.09 -0.48 -5.82
CA ALA A 258 -3.35 -0.95 -5.24
C ALA A 258 -3.26 -2.38 -4.68
N ASN A 259 -2.57 -3.30 -5.38
CA ASN A 259 -2.37 -4.67 -4.91
C ASN A 259 -1.42 -4.76 -3.70
N ASN A 260 -0.33 -3.98 -3.68
CA ASN A 260 0.62 -3.98 -2.58
C ASN A 260 -0.03 -3.45 -1.28
N LEU A 261 -0.86 -2.41 -1.40
CA LEU A 261 -1.62 -1.85 -0.28
C LEU A 261 -2.77 -2.75 0.17
N PHE A 262 -3.38 -3.55 -0.73
CA PHE A 262 -4.52 -4.39 -0.38
C PHE A 262 -4.10 -5.73 0.24
N ASN A 263 -3.09 -6.39 -0.32
CA ASN A 263 -2.57 -7.68 0.13
C ASN A 263 -1.43 -7.54 1.17
N GLY A 264 -1.21 -6.33 1.68
CA GLY A 264 -0.06 -5.98 2.51
C GLY A 264 -0.09 -4.51 2.92
N PHE A 265 1.06 -3.86 2.94
CA PHE A 265 1.22 -2.47 3.39
C PHE A 265 2.43 -1.79 2.75
N GLU A 266 2.44 -0.46 2.78
CA GLU A 266 3.58 0.39 2.45
C GLU A 266 4.25 0.89 3.74
N LYS A 267 5.52 0.54 3.95
CA LYS A 267 6.33 0.96 5.11
C LYS A 267 7.00 2.30 4.82
N ASN A 268 6.44 3.36 5.37
CA ASN A 268 6.95 4.72 5.30
C ASN A 268 7.83 5.02 6.52
N LEU A 269 9.14 5.12 6.28
CA LEU A 269 10.11 5.46 7.34
C LEU A 269 9.96 6.93 7.77
N LEU A 270 10.27 7.24 9.03
CA LEU A 270 10.32 8.64 9.47
C LEU A 270 11.56 9.34 8.90
N ILE A 271 11.37 10.51 8.28
CA ILE A 271 12.44 11.28 7.64
C ILE A 271 12.65 12.60 8.38
N LYS A 272 13.86 12.85 8.90
CA LYS A 272 14.20 14.04 9.71
C LYS A 272 13.90 15.37 9.01
N THR A 273 13.97 15.44 7.68
CA THR A 273 13.66 16.65 6.90
C THR A 273 12.17 16.91 6.71
N SER A 274 11.30 15.93 6.97
CA SER A 274 9.83 16.08 6.89
C SER A 274 9.20 16.55 8.21
N LEU A 275 10.03 16.87 9.21
CA LEU A 275 9.63 17.45 10.49
C LEU A 275 9.91 18.96 10.48
N THR A 276 8.89 19.79 10.69
CA THR A 276 9.07 21.23 10.86
C THR A 276 9.36 21.59 12.32
N SER A 277 10.41 22.39 12.55
CA SER A 277 10.64 23.00 13.86
C SER A 277 9.67 24.16 14.07
N GLY A 278 8.86 24.09 15.14
CA GLY A 278 7.93 25.16 15.51
C GLY A 278 8.64 26.49 15.83
N SER A 279 7.93 27.61 15.64
CA SER A 279 8.50 28.95 15.63
C SER A 279 8.78 29.53 17.04
N ASN A 280 9.73 28.94 17.76
CA ASN A 280 10.52 29.60 18.81
C ASN A 280 11.76 28.75 19.15
N SER A 281 12.97 29.28 18.92
CA SER A 281 14.25 28.63 19.25
C SER A 281 14.81 29.05 20.62
N GLN A 282 13.95 29.63 21.46
CA GLN A 282 14.24 30.20 22.77
C GLN A 282 12.98 30.09 23.64
N ASP A 283 12.63 28.88 24.10
CA ASP A 283 12.20 28.72 25.51
C ASP A 283 12.23 27.27 26.00
N VAL A 284 12.19 27.12 27.33
CA VAL A 284 12.52 25.89 28.05
C VAL A 284 11.31 24.93 28.21
N HIS A 285 11.57 23.62 28.24
CA HIS A 285 10.69 22.51 28.68
C HIS A 285 9.84 21.71 27.65
N SER A 286 10.42 21.09 26.61
CA SER A 286 9.64 20.11 25.79
C SER A 286 10.39 18.88 25.21
N GLN A 287 10.85 17.99 26.11
CA GLN A 287 11.38 16.64 25.81
C GLN A 287 12.71 16.62 24.98
N PRO A 288 13.36 15.45 24.75
CA PRO A 288 14.62 15.38 24.01
C PRO A 288 14.46 15.65 22.51
N GLY A 289 15.57 16.00 21.84
CA GLY A 289 15.61 16.48 20.44
C GLY A 289 15.08 15.54 19.37
N ASN A 290 13.75 15.47 19.26
CA ASN A 290 12.85 15.12 18.16
C ASN A 290 13.09 13.91 17.24
N TYR A 291 14.23 13.21 17.26
CA TYR A 291 14.50 12.03 16.42
C TYR A 291 15.48 11.05 17.09
N SER A 292 15.12 9.76 17.20
CA SER A 292 16.00 8.71 17.75
C SER A 292 15.57 7.29 17.34
N PHE A 293 16.47 6.30 17.41
CA PHE A 293 16.25 4.89 17.04
C PHE A 293 16.09 3.96 18.27
N VAL A 294 16.04 4.55 19.48
CA VAL A 294 15.90 3.83 20.77
C VAL A 294 14.73 4.44 21.53
N GLY A 295 13.86 3.58 22.08
CA GLY A 295 12.89 3.97 23.11
C GLY A 295 13.37 3.56 24.49
N PHE A 296 12.93 4.30 25.52
CA PHE A 296 13.17 3.95 26.91
C PHE A 296 11.90 3.43 27.58
N SER A 297 12.03 2.42 28.46
CA SER A 297 10.95 1.86 29.29
C SER A 297 10.79 2.53 30.66
N VAL A 298 11.47 3.67 30.86
CA VAL A 298 11.48 4.45 32.10
C VAL A 298 11.38 5.94 31.77
N ASP A 299 10.98 6.76 32.74
CA ASP A 299 10.78 8.20 32.58
C ASP A 299 12.04 8.93 32.09
N VAL A 300 11.92 9.67 30.99
CA VAL A 300 13.02 10.50 30.45
C VAL A 300 12.94 11.92 31.03
N THR A 301 13.19 12.01 32.34
CA THR A 301 13.25 13.27 33.09
C THR A 301 14.67 13.80 33.21
N ASN A 302 14.85 15.12 33.14
CA ASN A 302 16.14 15.77 33.38
C ASN A 302 16.36 16.05 34.87
N SER A 303 17.52 15.66 35.41
CA SER A 303 17.93 15.89 36.80
C SER A 303 18.88 17.09 36.99
N SER A 304 19.34 17.73 35.91
CA SER A 304 20.26 18.88 35.97
C SER A 304 19.87 19.97 34.96
N ALA A 305 19.52 21.16 35.45
CA ALA A 305 19.17 22.29 34.59
C ALA A 305 20.31 22.71 33.65
N ASN A 306 19.93 23.37 32.54
CA ASN A 306 20.78 24.17 31.64
C ASN A 306 21.51 23.49 30.47
N ASN A 307 21.24 22.22 30.12
CA ASN A 307 21.48 21.72 28.75
C ASN A 307 20.48 20.61 28.37
N LEU A 308 20.03 20.62 27.10
CA LEU A 308 19.10 19.64 26.53
C LEU A 308 19.84 18.52 25.77
N PRO A 309 19.25 17.31 25.64
CA PRO A 309 19.91 16.22 24.93
C PRO A 309 19.87 16.40 23.41
N ASN A 310 21.06 16.48 22.81
CA ASN A 310 21.26 16.27 21.37
C ASN A 310 21.62 14.79 21.12
N TRP A 311 20.61 13.96 20.83
CA TRP A 311 20.74 12.49 20.74
C TRP A 311 21.15 11.98 19.34
N ASP A 312 22.22 12.51 18.74
CA ASP A 312 22.70 12.00 17.43
C ASP A 312 23.16 10.52 17.46
N TYR A 313 23.35 9.94 18.66
CA TYR A 313 23.97 8.64 18.91
C TYR A 313 23.01 7.44 18.92
N ALA A 314 21.72 7.64 18.67
CA ALA A 314 20.77 6.54 18.74
C ALA A 314 20.86 5.59 17.53
N GLN A 315 21.46 6.01 16.41
CA GLN A 315 21.60 5.16 15.22
C GLN A 315 22.33 3.87 15.61
N ARG A 316 21.70 2.72 15.35
CA ARG A 316 22.32 1.41 15.56
C ARG A 316 23.44 1.28 14.52
N MET A 317 24.70 1.38 14.94
CA MET A 317 25.91 1.37 14.09
C MET A 317 26.84 0.21 14.48
N VAL A 318 27.49 -0.45 13.50
CA VAL A 318 28.59 -1.36 13.83
C VAL A 318 29.85 -0.52 13.96
N TRP A 319 30.47 -0.63 15.12
CA TRP A 319 31.77 -0.07 15.41
C TRP A 319 32.85 -1.06 14.93
N THR A 320 33.11 -1.05 13.62
CA THR A 320 34.03 -2.00 12.95
C THR A 320 35.49 -1.65 13.20
N THR A 321 36.33 -2.60 13.62
CA THR A 321 37.80 -2.44 13.62
C THR A 321 38.46 -3.31 12.55
N GLY A 322 38.09 -3.09 11.28
CA GLY A 322 38.57 -3.89 10.16
C GLY A 322 38.16 -5.36 10.24
N ASP A 323 39.04 -6.26 9.78
CA ASP A 323 38.75 -7.70 9.59
C ASP A 323 38.60 -8.53 10.89
N ALA A 324 38.62 -7.88 12.07
CA ALA A 324 38.62 -8.54 13.37
C ALA A 324 37.20 -8.62 13.99
N PRO A 325 36.76 -9.79 14.51
CA PRO A 325 35.44 -9.95 15.11
C PRO A 325 35.28 -9.13 16.39
N THR A 326 34.65 -7.96 16.27
CA THR A 326 34.71 -6.91 17.30
C THR A 326 33.37 -6.51 17.91
N ARG A 327 33.08 -7.18 19.02
CA ARG A 327 32.63 -6.45 20.21
C ARG A 327 33.64 -5.34 20.52
N ILE A 328 33.15 -4.11 20.69
CA ILE A 328 33.92 -2.94 21.17
C ILE A 328 34.80 -3.29 22.39
N PRO A 329 36.14 -3.23 22.28
CA PRO A 329 37.04 -3.22 23.43
C PRO A 329 36.88 -1.94 24.26
N ASN A 330 37.08 -2.02 25.58
CA ASN A 330 36.92 -0.85 26.47
C ASN A 330 38.08 0.17 26.36
N ASN A 331 38.99 0.01 25.38
CA ASN A 331 40.28 0.69 25.31
C ASN A 331 40.79 1.03 23.89
N THR A 332 40.00 0.86 22.82
CA THR A 332 40.43 1.13 21.44
C THR A 332 39.78 2.39 20.88
N ASN A 333 40.60 3.37 20.50
CA ASN A 333 40.17 4.56 19.76
C ASN A 333 39.54 4.11 18.43
N MET A 334 38.41 4.70 18.04
CA MET A 334 37.73 4.37 16.78
C MET A 334 37.47 5.61 15.92
N ASP A 335 37.52 5.41 14.61
CA ASP A 335 37.17 6.37 13.57
C ASP A 335 35.67 6.20 13.25
N GLN A 336 34.94 7.31 13.10
CA GLN A 336 33.50 7.32 12.82
C GLN A 336 33.18 7.45 11.32
N SER A 337 34.18 7.71 10.46
CA SER A 337 33.99 8.07 9.05
C SER A 337 33.47 6.93 8.14
N SER A 338 33.40 5.70 8.63
CA SER A 338 32.98 4.50 7.88
C SER A 338 31.61 3.92 8.31
N SER A 339 30.91 4.56 9.26
CA SER A 339 29.65 4.02 9.79
C SER A 339 28.50 4.06 8.79
N SER A 340 27.71 2.99 8.72
CA SER A 340 26.45 2.92 7.97
C SER A 340 25.26 2.67 8.90
N PRO A 341 24.04 3.19 8.59
CA PRO A 341 22.85 2.92 9.39
C PRO A 341 22.46 1.44 9.29
N LEU A 342 22.49 0.70 10.41
CA LEU A 342 22.10 -0.71 10.42
C LEU A 342 20.60 -0.93 10.57
N SER A 343 19.85 0.12 10.91
CA SER A 343 18.47 0.01 11.39
C SER A 343 17.56 1.06 10.81
N GLN A 344 16.36 0.62 10.44
CA GLN A 344 15.26 1.46 9.97
C GLN A 344 14.32 1.93 11.10
N VAL A 345 14.62 1.62 12.36
CA VAL A 345 13.78 1.95 13.53
C VAL A 345 13.93 3.42 13.86
N ALA A 346 12.88 4.23 13.74
CA ALA A 346 12.93 5.67 14.02
C ALA A 346 11.76 6.12 14.91
N TRP A 347 11.98 7.17 15.70
CA TRP A 347 10.98 7.76 16.59
C TRP A 347 11.04 9.28 16.53
N ILE A 348 9.89 9.91 16.27
CA ILE A 348 9.67 11.30 16.67
C ILE A 348 9.33 11.30 18.16
N TYR A 349 10.21 11.89 18.96
CA TYR A 349 10.03 11.94 20.41
C TYR A 349 8.91 12.91 20.83
N SER A 350 8.71 14.02 20.10
CA SER A 350 7.69 15.02 20.42
C SER A 350 7.37 15.92 19.21
N LEU A 351 6.14 16.47 19.21
CA LEU A 351 5.64 17.52 18.30
C LEU A 351 5.22 18.77 19.12
N SER A 352 5.97 19.08 20.17
CA SER A 352 5.56 19.95 21.29
C SER A 352 5.60 21.46 21.06
N ASN A 353 6.34 21.95 20.07
CA ASN A 353 6.44 23.39 19.84
C ASN A 353 5.28 23.87 18.96
N THR A 354 4.74 25.06 19.21
CA THR A 354 3.66 25.64 18.40
C THR A 354 4.06 25.68 16.92
N GLY A 355 3.31 24.96 16.07
CA GLY A 355 3.57 24.82 14.63
C GLY A 355 4.54 23.70 14.24
N ALA A 356 5.02 22.87 15.18
CA ALA A 356 5.76 21.66 14.87
C ALA A 356 4.83 20.61 14.23
N LYS A 357 5.19 20.15 13.03
CA LYS A 357 4.40 19.21 12.22
C LYS A 357 5.31 18.14 11.64
N TYR A 358 4.79 16.93 11.45
CA TYR A 358 5.44 15.90 10.64
C TYR A 358 4.58 15.58 9.41
N THR A 359 5.18 15.66 8.22
CA THR A 359 4.49 15.44 6.94
C THR A 359 4.93 14.14 6.28
N LEU A 360 3.97 13.41 5.71
CA LEU A 360 4.20 12.23 4.88
C LEU A 360 3.42 12.34 3.57
N ASP A 361 4.14 12.34 2.45
CA ASP A 361 3.58 12.22 1.10
C ASP A 361 3.61 10.76 0.65
N PHE A 362 2.52 10.29 0.01
CA PHE A 362 2.41 8.93 -0.52
C PHE A 362 1.55 8.87 -1.78
N ASN A 363 1.72 7.81 -2.58
CA ASN A 363 0.91 7.56 -3.78
C ASN A 363 -0.12 6.47 -3.52
N TYR A 364 -1.37 6.73 -3.86
CA TYR A 364 -2.48 5.88 -3.48
C TYR A 364 -3.51 5.73 -4.61
N TYR A 365 -3.70 4.50 -5.08
CA TYR A 365 -4.64 4.16 -6.15
C TYR A 365 -5.73 3.16 -5.73
N GLY A 366 -5.81 2.84 -4.43
CA GLY A 366 -6.83 1.97 -3.84
C GLY A 366 -8.20 2.64 -3.59
N PRO A 367 -9.13 1.98 -2.87
CA PRO A 367 -10.41 2.55 -2.45
C PRO A 367 -10.23 3.83 -1.62
N SER A 368 -11.15 4.79 -1.67
CA SER A 368 -11.05 6.10 -0.98
C SER A 368 -10.98 6.06 0.56
N THR A 369 -11.03 4.87 1.16
CA THR A 369 -10.75 4.61 2.57
C THR A 369 -9.54 3.69 2.69
N GLY A 370 -8.65 3.97 3.65
CA GLY A 370 -7.48 3.16 3.99
C GLY A 370 -7.16 3.22 5.48
N TYR A 371 -6.13 2.51 5.91
CA TYR A 371 -5.77 2.35 7.33
C TYR A 371 -4.29 2.65 7.52
N LEU A 372 -4.00 3.55 8.46
CA LEU A 372 -2.66 3.95 8.82
C LEU A 372 -2.34 3.45 10.23
N TYR A 373 -1.23 2.72 10.34
CA TYR A 373 -0.72 2.15 11.57
C TYR A 373 0.66 2.75 11.90
N PHE A 374 0.96 2.96 13.19
CA PHE A 374 2.27 3.38 13.66
C PHE A 374 2.48 2.97 15.13
N PRO A 375 3.70 2.60 15.57
CA PRO A 375 3.96 2.37 16.98
C PRO A 375 4.00 3.70 17.74
N TYR A 376 3.50 3.72 18.98
CA TYR A 376 3.50 4.90 19.83
C TYR A 376 3.67 4.56 21.32
N LYS A 377 4.18 5.52 22.08
CA LYS A 377 4.32 5.43 23.55
C LYS A 377 4.38 6.82 24.22
N LEU A 378 4.44 6.82 25.55
CA LEU A 378 4.67 8.03 26.35
C LEU A 378 6.17 8.17 26.71
N VAL A 379 6.65 9.41 26.89
CA VAL A 379 8.06 9.71 27.26
C VAL A 379 8.23 9.97 28.76
N LYS A 380 7.16 10.43 29.42
CA LYS A 380 7.10 10.72 30.87
C LYS A 380 5.70 10.45 31.43
N ASP A 381 5.59 9.81 32.58
CA ASP A 381 4.30 9.49 33.21
C ASP A 381 3.49 10.75 33.59
N SER A 382 4.19 11.87 33.87
CA SER A 382 3.59 13.20 34.08
C SER A 382 2.70 13.68 32.94
N ASP A 383 2.96 13.21 31.73
CA ASP A 383 2.35 13.72 30.49
C ASP A 383 1.12 12.88 30.09
N LYS A 384 0.77 11.80 30.83
CA LYS A 384 -0.28 10.83 30.42
C LYS A 384 -1.69 11.41 30.28
N ASN A 385 -2.01 12.43 31.06
CA ASN A 385 -3.29 13.16 30.98
C ASN A 385 -3.24 14.34 29.99
N LYS A 386 -2.08 14.59 29.37
CA LYS A 386 -1.82 15.68 28.41
C LYS A 386 -1.75 15.20 26.95
N VAL A 387 -1.80 13.88 26.73
CA VAL A 387 -1.72 13.24 25.42
C VAL A 387 -2.77 13.81 24.46
N ALA A 388 -2.32 14.30 23.31
CA ALA A 388 -3.16 14.56 22.14
C ALA A 388 -2.33 14.51 20.86
N LEU A 389 -2.93 13.98 19.79
CA LEU A 389 -2.35 13.95 18.45
C LEU A 389 -3.48 14.15 17.44
N GLN A 390 -3.25 14.92 16.39
CA GLN A 390 -4.21 15.15 15.32
C GLN A 390 -3.52 15.02 13.96
N TYR A 391 -4.30 14.74 12.91
CA TYR A 391 -3.83 14.71 11.53
C TYR A 391 -4.70 15.56 10.60
N SER A 392 -4.08 16.33 9.71
CA SER A 392 -4.73 16.81 8.49
C SER A 392 -4.41 15.84 7.36
N LEU A 393 -5.42 15.47 6.57
CA LEU A 393 -5.22 14.77 5.30
C LEU A 393 -5.49 15.76 4.16
N ASN A 394 -4.57 15.86 3.21
CA ASN A 394 -4.72 16.61 1.97
C ASN A 394 -5.06 18.11 2.11
N GLY A 395 -4.73 18.71 3.28
CA GLY A 395 -5.06 20.10 3.62
C GLY A 395 -6.47 20.30 4.20
N ALA A 396 -7.21 19.23 4.49
CA ALA A 396 -8.50 19.30 5.17
C ALA A 396 -8.35 19.68 6.66
N HIS A 397 -9.48 19.98 7.32
CA HIS A 397 -9.51 20.21 8.77
C HIS A 397 -8.92 19.04 9.54
N ALA A 398 -8.17 19.33 10.62
CA ALA A 398 -7.51 18.32 11.42
C ALA A 398 -8.53 17.41 12.14
N LYS A 399 -8.28 16.10 12.09
CA LYS A 399 -9.04 15.05 12.78
C LYS A 399 -8.20 14.56 13.98
N GLU A 400 -8.81 14.52 15.16
CA GLU A 400 -8.15 14.02 16.39
C GLU A 400 -7.96 12.50 16.35
N ILE A 401 -6.77 12.04 16.74
CA ILE A 401 -6.46 10.62 16.96
C ILE A 401 -6.75 10.31 18.42
N LYS A 402 -7.82 9.56 18.67
CA LYS A 402 -8.32 9.30 20.02
C LYS A 402 -7.57 8.17 20.70
N PHE A 403 -7.18 8.42 21.95
CA PHE A 403 -6.60 7.46 22.88
C PHE A 403 -7.51 7.32 24.11
N LYS A 404 -7.56 6.13 24.73
CA LYS A 404 -8.24 5.90 26.00
C LYS A 404 -7.62 6.71 27.14
N THR A 405 -8.39 6.99 28.18
CA THR A 405 -7.84 7.63 29.39
C THR A 405 -7.01 6.64 30.22
N ALA A 406 -6.00 7.13 30.94
CA ALA A 406 -5.14 6.29 31.79
C ALA A 406 -5.87 5.62 32.97
N THR A 407 -7.13 5.96 33.20
CA THR A 407 -8.04 5.38 34.22
C THR A 407 -8.93 4.26 33.69
N GLU A 408 -9.04 4.08 32.37
CA GLU A 408 -9.77 2.95 31.78
C GLU A 408 -8.87 1.70 31.81
N THR A 409 -9.01 0.92 32.87
CA THR A 409 -8.21 -0.30 33.08
C THR A 409 -8.38 -1.28 31.93
N GLN A 410 -7.28 -1.88 31.47
CA GLN A 410 -7.28 -2.88 30.39
C GLN A 410 -8.24 -4.04 30.70
N ALA A 411 -9.17 -4.30 29.77
CA ALA A 411 -9.95 -5.52 29.78
C ALA A 411 -9.04 -6.69 29.36
N VAL A 412 -8.52 -7.42 30.34
CA VAL A 412 -7.92 -8.74 30.11
C VAL A 412 -8.99 -9.63 29.45
N PRO A 413 -8.71 -10.37 28.36
CA PRO A 413 -9.68 -11.26 27.74
C PRO A 413 -10.22 -12.27 28.75
N ALA A 414 -11.53 -12.19 29.04
CA ALA A 414 -12.18 -13.07 30.00
C ALA A 414 -12.28 -14.48 29.42
N GLN A 415 -11.58 -15.44 30.05
CA GLN A 415 -11.61 -16.83 29.65
C GLN A 415 -12.89 -17.49 30.18
N GLU A 416 -13.79 -17.92 29.28
CA GLU A 416 -15.01 -18.63 29.68
C GLU A 416 -14.72 -20.03 30.24
N GLY A 417 -15.39 -20.35 31.35
CA GLY A 417 -15.83 -21.72 31.64
C GLY A 417 -14.87 -22.67 32.37
N ALA A 418 -14.91 -22.65 33.71
CA ALA A 418 -15.00 -23.87 34.52
C ALA A 418 -15.51 -23.54 35.93
N SER A 419 -16.45 -24.34 36.46
CA SER A 419 -16.96 -24.21 37.84
C SER A 419 -16.39 -25.31 38.72
N ALA A 420 -15.87 -24.94 39.90
CA ALA A 420 -15.45 -25.88 40.93
C ALA A 420 -15.68 -25.31 42.34
N THR A 421 -16.72 -25.82 42.98
CA THR A 421 -17.09 -25.82 44.42
C THR A 421 -16.08 -25.34 45.48
N HIS A 422 -16.62 -24.64 46.49
CA HIS A 422 -16.01 -24.41 47.81
C HIS A 422 -15.36 -25.67 48.44
N GLN A 423 -14.26 -25.47 49.16
CA GLN A 423 -14.18 -25.96 50.54
C GLN A 423 -13.27 -25.09 51.42
N ASP A 424 -13.33 -25.33 52.72
CA ASP A 424 -12.91 -24.42 53.80
C ASP A 424 -11.47 -24.70 54.30
N SER A 425 -10.82 -23.69 54.89
CA SER A 425 -9.86 -23.78 56.01
C SER A 425 -9.12 -22.46 56.21
N SER A 426 -9.32 -21.79 57.35
CA SER A 426 -8.51 -20.63 57.77
C SER A 426 -7.62 -20.95 58.96
N SER A 427 -6.43 -20.35 59.00
CA SER A 427 -5.65 -20.16 60.23
C SER A 427 -4.66 -18.99 60.07
N GLY A 428 -4.38 -18.16 61.07
CA GLY A 428 -4.98 -18.23 62.42
C GLY A 428 -4.31 -17.40 63.52
N THR A 429 -3.72 -16.23 63.23
CA THR A 429 -3.14 -15.32 64.25
C THR A 429 -3.34 -13.84 63.87
N GLY A 430 -3.56 -12.88 64.79
CA GLY A 430 -3.86 -13.07 66.22
C GLY A 430 -3.56 -11.88 67.15
N SER A 431 -4.24 -10.73 67.00
CA SER A 431 -4.36 -9.64 68.01
C SER A 431 -5.48 -8.67 67.55
N THR A 432 -6.59 -8.32 68.25
CA THR A 432 -6.84 -7.80 69.62
C THR A 432 -6.24 -6.40 69.86
N SER A 433 -6.95 -5.36 70.32
CA SER A 433 -8.39 -5.08 70.60
C SER A 433 -8.55 -3.58 70.99
N PRO A 434 -9.72 -3.00 71.32
CA PRO A 434 -11.13 -3.28 70.98
C PRO A 434 -11.59 -2.22 69.92
N SER A 435 -12.64 -1.36 69.95
CA SER A 435 -13.91 -1.12 70.71
C SER A 435 -14.78 -0.21 69.80
N LEU A 436 -16.01 -0.55 69.36
CA LEU A 436 -17.34 -0.55 70.02
C LEU A 436 -18.14 0.78 69.92
N PRO A 437 -19.48 0.75 69.62
CA PRO A 437 -19.99 1.51 68.46
C PRO A 437 -21.23 2.47 68.67
N PRO A 438 -22.50 2.20 68.26
CA PRO A 438 -23.25 3.17 67.42
C PRO A 438 -24.72 3.48 67.81
N GLU A 439 -25.33 4.51 67.19
CA GLU A 439 -26.78 4.69 66.97
C GLU A 439 -26.96 5.56 65.70
N ALA A 440 -27.88 5.42 64.74
CA ALA A 440 -29.13 4.67 64.48
C ALA A 440 -30.39 5.56 64.38
N ALA A 441 -31.12 5.42 63.25
CA ALA A 441 -32.55 5.75 63.06
C ALA A 441 -32.96 7.26 63.10
N THR A 442 -34.03 7.78 62.46
CA THR A 442 -35.04 7.29 61.48
C THR A 442 -35.63 8.50 60.69
N PRO A 443 -36.55 8.37 59.69
CA PRO A 443 -36.80 9.41 58.68
C PRO A 443 -37.97 10.39 58.95
N GLY A 444 -38.08 11.43 58.10
CA GLY A 444 -39.23 12.34 57.97
C GLY A 444 -39.42 12.82 56.51
N GLN A 445 -40.65 13.19 56.12
CA GLN A 445 -41.07 13.39 54.72
C GLN A 445 -41.52 14.88 54.44
N PRO A 446 -42.34 15.28 53.43
CA PRO A 446 -41.90 16.24 52.40
C PRO A 446 -42.69 17.56 52.28
N SER A 447 -42.11 18.55 51.58
CA SER A 447 -42.79 19.70 50.94
C SER A 447 -41.77 20.45 50.05
N THR A 448 -41.83 20.56 48.71
CA THR A 448 -42.80 21.19 47.76
C THR A 448 -42.61 22.72 47.57
N GLU A 449 -42.71 23.14 46.29
CA GLU A 449 -42.89 24.53 45.79
C GLU A 449 -41.69 25.53 45.93
N ALA A 450 -41.51 26.52 45.03
CA ALA A 450 -42.00 26.71 43.65
C ALA A 450 -41.24 27.84 42.92
N ALA A 451 -41.32 27.84 41.57
CA ALA A 451 -41.12 28.97 40.64
C ALA A 451 -39.74 29.68 40.57
N GLY A 452 -39.34 30.26 39.41
CA GLY A 452 -40.03 30.27 38.12
C GLY A 452 -39.22 30.82 36.94
N SER A 453 -39.75 30.51 35.75
CA SER A 453 -39.41 31.01 34.40
C SER A 453 -39.64 32.55 34.26
N PRO A 454 -39.24 33.26 33.17
CA PRO A 454 -39.17 32.75 31.79
C PRO A 454 -38.05 33.25 30.85
N ALA A 455 -38.05 32.66 29.66
CA ALA A 455 -37.17 32.96 28.53
C ALA A 455 -37.61 34.20 27.73
N ARG A 456 -36.77 34.61 26.77
CA ARG A 456 -37.14 35.50 25.65
C ARG A 456 -36.64 34.90 24.34
N SER A 457 -37.49 34.88 23.31
CA SER A 457 -37.25 34.26 22.00
C SER A 457 -37.47 35.26 20.86
N ILE A 458 -37.36 34.77 19.60
CA ILE A 458 -37.59 35.45 18.30
C ILE A 458 -36.34 36.18 17.76
N ALA A 459 -35.89 36.02 16.51
CA ALA A 459 -36.52 35.42 15.31
C ALA A 459 -35.62 34.43 14.53
N THR A 460 -36.26 33.72 13.59
CA THR A 460 -35.71 32.80 12.59
C THR A 460 -34.88 33.46 11.48
N ASN A 461 -34.01 32.68 10.84
CA ASN A 461 -33.89 32.67 9.38
C ASN A 461 -33.63 31.23 8.89
N GLN A 462 -34.16 30.86 7.71
CA GLN A 462 -34.01 29.53 7.12
C GLN A 462 -32.85 29.49 6.12
N GLY A 463 -32.17 28.34 6.01
CA GLY A 463 -31.11 28.12 5.02
C GLY A 463 -30.75 26.64 4.88
N SER A 464 -31.38 25.96 3.92
CA SER A 464 -31.02 24.66 3.33
C SER A 464 -30.36 23.60 4.23
N ALA A 465 -31.16 22.66 4.73
CA ALA A 465 -30.63 21.38 5.21
C ALA A 465 -30.09 20.55 4.03
N SER A 466 -28.81 20.19 4.09
CA SER A 466 -28.25 19.03 3.36
C SER A 466 -28.23 17.84 4.31
N ALA A 467 -28.28 16.61 3.78
CA ALA A 467 -28.49 15.43 4.60
C ALA A 467 -27.21 14.98 5.34
N ASP A 468 -27.17 15.19 6.65
CA ASP A 468 -26.28 14.44 7.53
C ASP A 468 -26.66 12.95 7.47
N GLN A 469 -25.85 12.17 6.76
CA GLN A 469 -25.83 10.71 6.93
C GLN A 469 -25.22 10.42 8.31
N PRO A 470 -25.91 9.71 9.22
CA PRO A 470 -25.32 9.30 10.48
C PRO A 470 -24.19 8.30 10.21
N MET A 471 -22.96 8.62 10.63
CA MET A 471 -21.84 7.70 10.50
C MET A 471 -22.13 6.41 11.28
N PRO A 472 -22.08 5.22 10.63
CA PRO A 472 -21.97 3.96 11.36
C PRO A 472 -20.56 3.79 11.93
N GLU A 473 -20.41 2.77 12.77
CA GLU A 473 -19.14 2.31 13.37
C GLU A 473 -18.47 3.27 14.37
N THR A 474 -18.66 2.95 15.65
CA THR A 474 -17.83 3.46 16.75
C THR A 474 -16.38 3.02 16.55
N THR A 475 -15.53 3.92 16.06
CA THR A 475 -14.09 3.68 15.91
C THR A 475 -13.49 3.40 17.29
N ALA A 476 -12.93 2.19 17.47
CA ALA A 476 -12.29 1.80 18.72
C ALA A 476 -11.13 2.75 19.04
N MET A 477 -11.11 3.30 20.25
CA MET A 477 -10.03 4.20 20.68
C MET A 477 -8.72 3.43 20.82
N ASN A 478 -7.61 4.07 20.44
CA ASN A 478 -6.27 3.54 20.66
C ASN A 478 -6.01 3.41 22.16
N GLU A 479 -5.22 2.43 22.59
CA GLU A 479 -4.87 2.26 24.01
C GLU A 479 -4.22 3.52 24.63
N ALA A 480 -4.33 3.68 25.95
CA ALA A 480 -3.62 4.74 26.66
C ALA A 480 -2.10 4.52 26.51
N PRO A 481 -1.30 5.50 26.04
CA PRO A 481 0.15 5.32 25.94
C PRO A 481 0.80 5.33 27.31
N THR A 482 1.66 4.34 27.57
CA THR A 482 2.46 4.25 28.80
C THR A 482 3.94 4.51 28.53
N VAL A 483 4.72 4.69 29.59
CA VAL A 483 6.18 4.89 29.50
C VAL A 483 6.92 3.57 29.31
N ASP A 484 6.37 2.47 29.81
CA ASP A 484 7.04 1.17 29.91
C ASP A 484 6.75 0.22 28.74
N SER A 485 5.84 0.61 27.84
CA SER A 485 5.29 -0.23 26.76
C SER A 485 5.29 0.49 25.41
N ILE A 486 5.04 -0.25 24.33
CA ILE A 486 4.80 0.25 22.98
C ILE A 486 3.45 -0.28 22.53
N ASN A 487 2.55 0.63 22.16
CA ASN A 487 1.26 0.29 21.56
C ASN A 487 1.37 0.49 20.03
N VAL A 488 0.47 -0.11 19.25
CA VAL A 488 0.32 0.19 17.81
C VAL A 488 -0.99 0.93 17.60
N ALA A 489 -0.92 2.08 16.93
CA ALA A 489 -2.10 2.88 16.61
C ALA A 489 -2.76 2.34 15.34
N LYS A 490 -4.06 2.56 15.21
CA LYS A 490 -4.83 2.34 13.98
C LYS A 490 -5.69 3.57 13.71
N VAL A 491 -5.53 4.16 12.53
CA VAL A 491 -6.27 5.35 12.09
C VAL A 491 -6.92 5.05 10.75
N THR A 492 -8.25 5.07 10.70
CA THR A 492 -9.00 5.01 9.44
C THR A 492 -8.89 6.35 8.73
N LEU A 493 -8.27 6.35 7.54
CA LEU A 493 -8.19 7.48 6.64
C LEU A 493 -9.37 7.43 5.67
N THR A 494 -10.27 8.39 5.74
CA THR A 494 -11.30 8.64 4.73
C THR A 494 -10.82 9.70 3.74
N ASP A 495 -11.51 9.85 2.61
CA ASP A 495 -11.31 10.97 1.65
C ASP A 495 -9.92 10.96 0.97
N LEU A 496 -9.33 9.77 0.81
CA LEU A 496 -8.08 9.58 0.07
C LEU A 496 -8.27 9.95 -1.41
N LYS A 497 -7.40 10.83 -1.91
CA LYS A 497 -7.35 11.23 -3.32
C LYS A 497 -6.79 10.09 -4.17
N PHE A 498 -7.19 10.06 -5.43
CA PHE A 498 -6.57 9.18 -6.42
C PHE A 498 -5.23 9.78 -6.90
N GLY A 499 -4.12 9.08 -6.64
CA GLY A 499 -2.77 9.58 -6.89
C GLY A 499 -2.09 10.08 -5.61
N GLN A 500 -1.44 11.25 -5.68
CA GLN A 500 -0.67 11.78 -4.55
C GLN A 500 -1.59 12.24 -3.39
N ASN A 501 -1.20 11.85 -2.18
CA ASN A 501 -1.81 12.25 -0.93
C ASN A 501 -0.73 12.77 0.03
N THR A 502 -1.12 13.67 0.93
CA THR A 502 -0.27 14.22 1.98
C THR A 502 -0.98 14.09 3.32
N ILE A 503 -0.34 13.53 4.34
CA ILE A 503 -0.81 13.56 5.73
C ILE A 503 0.14 14.39 6.60
N GLU A 504 -0.41 15.28 7.42
CA GLU A 504 0.33 16.15 8.32
C GLU A 504 -0.11 15.89 9.77
N PHE A 505 0.82 15.44 10.62
CA PHE A 505 0.62 15.22 12.05
C PHE A 505 1.01 16.46 12.86
N SER A 506 0.22 16.81 13.88
CA SER A 506 0.52 17.87 14.85
C SER A 506 -0.14 17.60 16.22
N VAL A 507 0.17 18.43 17.22
CA VAL A 507 -0.60 18.53 18.46
C VAL A 507 -1.71 19.59 18.27
N PRO A 508 -2.92 19.41 18.83
CA PRO A 508 -3.92 20.47 18.91
C PRO A 508 -3.36 21.75 19.57
N THR A 509 -3.88 22.92 19.20
CA THR A 509 -3.37 24.23 19.66
C THR A 509 -3.72 24.59 21.11
N ASP A 510 -4.20 23.63 21.89
CA ASP A 510 -4.51 23.81 23.31
C ASP A 510 -3.21 23.85 24.12
N ASN A 511 -3.05 24.87 24.96
CA ASN A 511 -2.00 24.89 25.98
C ASN A 511 -2.12 23.63 26.87
N ASP A 512 -0.98 23.13 27.34
CA ASP A 512 -0.83 21.87 28.10
C ASP A 512 -1.06 20.55 27.34
N LYS A 513 -1.15 20.52 26.01
CA LYS A 513 -1.14 19.27 25.23
C LYS A 513 0.28 18.81 24.82
N VAL A 514 0.45 17.48 24.70
CA VAL A 514 1.72 16.83 24.36
C VAL A 514 1.46 15.65 23.40
N ALA A 515 2.25 15.53 22.33
CA ALA A 515 2.19 14.36 21.46
C ALA A 515 2.72 13.10 22.17
N PRO A 516 2.16 11.90 21.91
CA PRO A 516 2.89 10.68 22.17
C PRO A 516 4.14 10.62 21.26
N MET A 517 5.14 9.88 21.70
CA MET A 517 6.30 9.52 20.89
C MET A 517 5.84 8.51 19.83
N ILE A 518 6.04 8.81 18.54
CA ILE A 518 5.52 8.04 17.40
C ILE A 518 6.64 7.53 16.49
N GLY A 519 6.47 6.34 15.92
CA GLY A 519 7.44 5.72 15.00
C GLY A 519 7.00 5.69 13.53
N ASN A 520 7.61 4.78 12.77
CA ASN A 520 7.37 4.59 11.34
C ASN A 520 5.89 4.34 11.02
N MET A 521 5.49 4.76 9.83
CA MET A 521 4.12 4.78 9.33
C MET A 521 3.88 3.59 8.39
N TYR A 522 2.77 2.88 8.55
CA TYR A 522 2.45 1.66 7.81
C TYR A 522 1.04 1.81 7.22
N LEU A 523 0.96 1.95 5.89
CA LEU A 523 -0.30 2.23 5.19
C LEU A 523 -0.82 0.98 4.49
N THR A 524 -2.10 0.63 4.68
CA THR A 524 -2.80 -0.45 3.96
C THR A 524 -4.17 0.01 3.47
N SER A 525 -4.70 -0.59 2.41
CA SER A 525 -6.06 -0.33 1.89
C SER A 525 -7.07 -1.40 2.30
N SER A 526 -6.68 -2.34 3.17
CA SER A 526 -7.50 -3.47 3.62
C SER A 526 -7.35 -3.69 5.12
N ASP A 527 -8.47 -3.85 5.81
CA ASP A 527 -8.51 -4.10 7.27
C ASP A 527 -8.45 -5.59 7.63
N ALA A 528 -7.86 -6.41 6.75
CA ALA A 528 -7.66 -7.82 7.02
C ALA A 528 -6.72 -8.01 8.23
N GLU A 529 -7.12 -8.85 9.18
CA GLU A 529 -6.30 -9.19 10.36
C GLU A 529 -4.90 -9.71 9.95
N THR A 530 -4.78 -10.39 8.81
CA THR A 530 -3.49 -10.78 8.21
C THR A 530 -2.58 -9.58 7.90
N ASN A 531 -3.14 -8.46 7.42
CA ASN A 531 -2.36 -7.23 7.19
C ASN A 531 -1.93 -6.61 8.52
N LYS A 532 -2.83 -6.56 9.52
CA LYS A 532 -2.50 -6.10 10.89
C LYS A 532 -1.36 -6.93 11.50
N GLN A 533 -1.44 -8.26 11.46
CA GLN A 533 -0.38 -9.15 11.95
C GLN A 533 0.94 -8.92 11.21
N ASN A 534 0.91 -8.75 9.88
CA ASN A 534 2.10 -8.47 9.09
C ASN A 534 2.70 -7.08 9.34
N ILE A 535 1.88 -6.07 9.66
CA ILE A 535 2.30 -4.74 10.09
C ILE A 535 2.96 -4.83 11.47
N GLU A 536 2.31 -5.45 12.45
CA GLU A 536 2.85 -5.68 13.79
C GLU A 536 4.18 -6.46 13.73
N ASN A 537 4.26 -7.50 12.90
CA ASN A 537 5.51 -8.23 12.61
C ASN A 537 6.61 -7.28 12.09
N SER A 538 6.28 -6.39 11.14
CA SER A 538 7.21 -5.42 10.55
C SER A 538 7.55 -4.21 11.45
N ILE A 539 6.76 -3.97 12.49
CA ILE A 539 7.06 -3.03 13.59
C ILE A 539 8.04 -3.70 14.56
N PHE A 540 7.71 -4.87 15.09
CA PHE A 540 8.47 -5.49 16.18
C PHE A 540 9.61 -6.41 15.73
N GLY A 541 9.88 -6.46 14.42
CA GLY A 541 10.98 -7.25 13.85
C GLY A 541 10.72 -8.75 13.98
N ASN A 542 9.47 -9.18 13.85
CA ASN A 542 9.10 -10.59 13.96
C ASN A 542 8.96 -11.21 12.56
N SER A 543 9.55 -12.39 12.37
CA SER A 543 9.39 -13.21 11.16
C SER A 543 8.82 -14.56 11.52
N VAL A 544 7.62 -14.86 11.01
CA VAL A 544 6.89 -16.10 11.30
C VAL A 544 7.16 -17.14 10.22
N THR A 545 7.56 -18.34 10.61
CA THR A 545 7.69 -19.51 9.73
C THR A 545 7.00 -20.73 10.33
N THR A 546 6.87 -21.80 9.56
CA THR A 546 6.46 -23.12 10.07
C THR A 546 7.45 -24.17 9.62
N GLU A 547 8.02 -24.89 10.58
CA GLU A 547 8.98 -25.97 10.35
C GLU A 547 8.52 -27.20 11.14
N ASN A 548 8.53 -28.39 10.54
CA ASN A 548 8.11 -29.65 11.19
C ASN A 548 6.74 -29.55 11.90
N ASN A 549 5.77 -28.87 11.25
CA ASN A 549 4.42 -28.57 11.79
C ASN A 549 4.41 -27.75 13.09
N ARG A 550 5.44 -26.95 13.36
CA ARG A 550 5.54 -26.03 14.50
C ARG A 550 5.74 -24.59 14.01
N THR A 551 4.96 -23.67 14.56
CA THR A 551 5.14 -22.22 14.34
C THR A 551 6.41 -21.75 15.03
N ILE A 552 7.28 -21.07 14.29
CA ILE A 552 8.51 -20.44 14.78
C ILE A 552 8.38 -18.94 14.53
N ILE A 553 8.75 -18.13 15.53
CA ILE A 553 8.78 -16.67 15.45
C ILE A 553 10.21 -16.22 15.74
N SER A 554 10.91 -15.74 14.71
CA SER A 554 12.25 -15.16 14.84
C SER A 554 12.16 -13.68 15.19
N VAL A 555 13.07 -13.18 16.04
CA VAL A 555 13.11 -11.77 16.48
C VAL A 555 14.39 -11.08 15.99
N ASP A 556 14.22 -10.20 15.00
CA ASP A 556 15.21 -9.21 14.57
C ASP A 556 15.22 -8.04 15.57
N ALA A 557 16.11 -8.13 16.57
CA ALA A 557 16.34 -7.06 17.53
C ALA A 557 16.97 -5.80 16.91
N LEU A 558 17.49 -5.86 15.68
CA LEU A 558 18.15 -4.77 14.98
C LEU A 558 17.14 -3.89 14.21
N ASN A 559 16.10 -4.47 13.61
CA ASN A 559 15.04 -3.73 12.90
C ASN A 559 13.69 -3.69 13.62
N GLY A 560 13.53 -4.42 14.74
CA GLY A 560 12.36 -4.32 15.60
C GLY A 560 12.38 -3.11 16.55
N TYR A 561 11.20 -2.53 16.76
CA TYR A 561 10.94 -1.56 17.82
C TYR A 561 11.06 -2.22 19.20
N SER A 562 11.81 -1.59 20.10
CA SER A 562 12.18 -2.12 21.42
C SER A 562 12.51 -1.00 22.40
N LEU A 563 12.51 -1.35 23.70
CA LEU A 563 12.79 -0.42 24.81
C LEU A 563 13.97 -0.89 25.66
N ALA A 564 14.84 0.04 26.07
CA ALA A 564 15.85 -0.18 27.11
C ALA A 564 15.45 0.54 28.41
N SER A 565 15.85 0.04 29.58
CA SER A 565 15.66 0.78 30.84
C SER A 565 16.79 1.77 31.15
N ASP A 566 17.85 1.81 30.33
CA ASP A 566 19.07 2.58 30.56
C ASP A 566 19.85 2.79 29.27
N TRP A 567 20.45 3.97 29.12
CA TRP A 567 21.23 4.41 27.96
C TRP A 567 22.42 3.51 27.57
N SER A 568 22.98 2.72 28.50
CA SER A 568 24.15 1.87 28.21
C SER A 568 23.79 0.52 27.57
N THR A 569 22.51 0.22 27.39
CA THR A 569 22.04 -0.98 26.68
C THR A 569 22.21 -0.80 25.17
N TYR A 570 22.92 -1.71 24.50
CA TYR A 570 23.28 -1.57 23.09
C TYR A 570 23.11 -2.89 22.33
N ILE A 571 23.28 -2.86 21.00
CA ILE A 571 23.33 -4.07 20.15
C ILE A 571 24.69 -4.09 19.45
N ALA A 572 25.36 -5.25 19.51
CA ALA A 572 26.64 -5.50 18.86
C ALA A 572 26.46 -6.46 17.68
N GLU A 573 27.15 -6.20 16.56
CA GLU A 573 27.39 -7.23 15.56
C GLU A 573 28.57 -8.11 15.98
N TYR A 574 28.46 -9.41 15.71
CA TYR A 574 29.54 -10.38 15.73
C TYR A 574 29.63 -10.99 14.34
N SER A 575 30.77 -10.80 13.66
CA SER A 575 31.06 -11.24 12.28
C SER A 575 32.58 -11.34 12.07
N GLY A 576 33.04 -11.98 11.00
CA GLY A 576 34.45 -11.90 10.59
C GLY A 576 35.38 -13.01 11.14
N ALA A 577 36.66 -12.91 10.78
CA ALA A 577 37.60 -14.03 10.84
C ALA A 577 37.81 -14.60 12.25
N GLY A 578 37.61 -15.91 12.40
CA GLY A 578 37.76 -16.61 13.69
C GLY A 578 36.54 -16.52 14.61
N LEU A 579 35.42 -15.94 14.16
CA LEU A 579 34.14 -16.09 14.84
C LEU A 579 33.70 -17.56 14.83
N THR A 580 33.21 -18.02 15.98
CA THR A 580 32.69 -19.38 16.15
C THR A 580 31.32 -19.40 16.82
N LEU A 581 30.44 -20.32 16.40
CA LEU A 581 29.17 -20.63 17.06
C LEU A 581 29.18 -22.11 17.46
N ASN A 582 29.00 -22.42 18.74
CA ASN A 582 29.05 -23.81 19.26
C ASN A 582 30.37 -24.54 18.93
N ASN A 583 31.47 -23.79 18.73
CA ASN A 583 32.79 -24.21 18.25
C ASN A 583 32.90 -24.50 16.73
N GLU A 584 31.84 -24.31 15.94
CA GLU A 584 31.91 -24.31 14.46
C GLU A 584 32.37 -22.94 13.96
N ASN A 585 33.18 -22.88 12.89
CA ASN A 585 33.61 -21.62 12.28
C ASN A 585 32.44 -20.94 11.55
N LYS A 586 32.22 -19.65 11.83
CA LYS A 586 31.12 -18.83 11.32
C LYS A 586 31.58 -17.46 10.81
N ALA A 587 32.78 -17.39 10.22
CA ALA A 587 33.38 -16.12 9.77
C ALA A 587 32.51 -15.31 8.79
N ASP A 588 31.76 -15.99 7.91
CA ASP A 588 30.90 -15.38 6.89
C ASP A 588 29.47 -15.04 7.39
N GLU A 589 29.12 -15.39 8.63
CA GLU A 589 27.81 -15.11 9.23
C GLU A 589 27.86 -13.87 10.15
N LYS A 590 26.71 -13.21 10.32
CA LYS A 590 26.51 -12.03 11.19
C LYS A 590 25.50 -12.36 12.28
N PHE A 591 25.85 -12.08 13.53
CA PHE A 591 24.98 -12.26 14.70
C PHE A 591 24.82 -10.96 15.47
N TYR A 592 23.58 -10.56 15.76
CA TYR A 592 23.30 -9.34 16.52
C TYR A 592 22.92 -9.67 17.96
N LEU A 593 23.74 -9.24 18.93
CA LEU A 593 23.55 -9.52 20.37
C LEU A 593 23.35 -8.23 21.16
N ILE A 594 22.32 -8.23 22.00
CA ILE A 594 22.01 -7.16 22.96
C ILE A 594 23.01 -7.25 24.13
N GLY A 595 23.71 -6.14 24.39
CA GLY A 595 24.74 -6.00 25.41
C GLY A 595 24.31 -5.18 26.63
N PHE A 596 25.02 -5.36 27.75
CA PHE A 596 24.87 -4.66 29.04
C PHE A 596 23.49 -4.71 29.73
N VAL A 597 22.58 -5.60 29.30
CA VAL A 597 21.41 -6.00 30.09
C VAL A 597 21.85 -6.52 31.46
N GLY A 598 21.16 -6.10 32.51
CA GLY A 598 21.46 -6.45 33.90
C GLY A 598 22.67 -5.73 34.52
N GLY A 599 22.83 -5.89 35.83
CA GLY A 599 23.84 -5.20 36.65
C GLY A 599 23.32 -3.97 37.39
N LYS A 600 24.11 -3.48 38.36
CA LYS A 600 23.76 -2.35 39.25
C LYS A 600 24.36 -0.99 38.88
N SER A 601 25.51 -0.96 38.19
CA SER A 601 26.25 0.28 37.88
C SER A 601 26.25 0.60 36.38
N GLU A 602 26.26 1.88 36.01
CA GLU A 602 26.39 2.35 34.61
C GLU A 602 27.60 1.74 33.89
N ARG A 603 27.50 1.56 32.56
CA ARG A 603 28.56 0.95 31.75
C ARG A 603 29.13 1.96 30.75
N ASN A 604 30.23 2.60 31.13
CA ASN A 604 30.93 3.56 30.27
C ASN A 604 31.69 2.87 29.13
N ILE A 605 31.56 3.41 27.90
CA ILE A 605 32.43 3.12 26.76
C ILE A 605 33.52 4.20 26.74
N ASN A 606 34.72 3.87 27.22
CA ASN A 606 35.76 4.85 27.57
C ASN A 606 36.63 5.31 26.39
N SER A 607 36.29 5.00 25.13
CA SER A 607 37.23 5.01 24.00
C SER A 607 36.84 5.90 22.80
N ILE A 608 35.85 6.79 22.97
CA ILE A 608 35.57 7.83 21.98
C ILE A 608 36.55 8.99 22.21
N THR A 609 37.61 9.06 21.40
CA THR A 609 38.71 10.03 21.57
C THR A 609 38.35 11.46 21.20
N ASN A 610 37.45 11.66 20.24
CA ASN A 610 37.01 13.00 19.85
C ASN A 610 36.03 13.57 20.88
N GLN A 611 36.47 14.58 21.64
CA GLN A 611 35.63 15.20 22.67
C GLN A 611 34.41 15.94 22.10
N ALA A 612 34.49 16.42 20.86
CA ALA A 612 33.37 17.01 20.12
C ALA A 612 32.34 15.98 19.65
N GLU A 613 32.70 14.69 19.63
CA GLU A 613 31.85 13.58 19.17
C GLU A 613 31.50 12.61 20.31
N LYS A 614 31.56 13.07 21.56
CA LYS A 614 31.03 12.31 22.70
C LYS A 614 29.51 12.30 22.66
N ASN A 615 28.91 11.13 22.91
CA ASN A 615 27.53 11.06 23.38
C ASN A 615 27.47 11.69 24.78
N VAL A 616 27.17 13.00 24.84
CA VAL A 616 27.44 13.84 26.03
C VAL A 616 26.48 13.51 27.19
N GLN A 617 25.35 12.86 26.92
CA GLN A 617 24.30 12.64 27.89
C GLN A 617 24.08 11.15 28.19
N LYS A 618 23.76 10.86 29.46
CA LYS A 618 23.70 9.52 30.05
C LYS A 618 22.37 9.30 30.77
N LEU A 619 21.28 9.64 30.10
CA LEU A 619 19.93 9.62 30.65
C LEU A 619 18.94 8.92 29.69
N PRO A 620 17.89 8.26 30.20
CA PRO A 620 17.72 7.91 31.61
C PRO A 620 18.80 6.91 32.05
N SER A 621 19.33 7.09 33.27
CA SER A 621 20.14 6.07 33.92
C SER A 621 19.41 5.56 35.16
N SER A 622 19.16 4.26 35.20
CA SER A 622 18.26 3.63 36.19
C SER A 622 18.93 3.41 37.56
N VAL A 623 19.92 4.22 37.91
CA VAL A 623 20.82 4.01 39.06
C VAL A 623 20.22 4.46 40.41
N THR A 624 19.03 5.06 40.40
CA THR A 624 18.36 5.58 41.60
C THR A 624 17.80 4.48 42.52
N ASN A 625 17.59 3.26 42.01
CA ASN A 625 17.15 2.12 42.81
C ASN A 625 17.83 0.81 42.38
N GLN A 626 18.05 -0.07 43.36
CA GLN A 626 18.72 -1.34 43.12
C GLN A 626 17.79 -2.35 42.41
N ASN A 627 17.92 -2.52 41.08
CA ASN A 627 18.00 -3.85 40.42
C ASN A 627 18.05 -3.74 38.88
N SER A 628 19.07 -4.36 38.29
CA SER A 628 19.13 -4.88 36.90
C SER A 628 18.44 -4.09 35.78
N ARG A 629 19.24 -3.44 34.93
CA ARG A 629 18.81 -2.97 33.61
C ARG A 629 18.04 -4.03 32.83
N THR A 630 16.97 -3.63 32.15
CA THR A 630 16.16 -4.52 31.30
C THR A 630 16.17 -4.07 29.83
N TYR A 631 15.90 -5.03 28.95
CA TYR A 631 15.60 -4.78 27.54
C TYR A 631 14.26 -5.44 27.21
N THR A 632 13.37 -4.70 26.55
CA THR A 632 12.01 -5.14 26.21
C THR A 632 11.85 -5.15 24.70
N PHE A 633 11.44 -6.31 24.16
CA PHE A 633 11.00 -6.46 22.78
C PHE A 633 9.61 -7.10 22.76
N TYR A 634 9.04 -7.30 21.58
CA TYR A 634 7.72 -7.87 21.44
C TYR A 634 7.74 -9.08 20.50
N VAL A 635 6.81 -10.00 20.74
CA VAL A 635 6.57 -11.20 19.94
C VAL A 635 5.10 -11.22 19.57
N ASN A 636 4.80 -11.00 18.29
CA ASN A 636 3.48 -11.26 17.74
C ASN A 636 3.31 -12.77 17.57
N ALA A 637 2.45 -13.38 18.38
CA ALA A 637 2.21 -14.81 18.37
C ALA A 637 0.96 -15.12 17.52
N PRO A 638 1.07 -15.86 16.40
CA PRO A 638 -0.06 -16.15 15.52
C PRO A 638 -1.14 -17.06 16.14
N LYS A 639 -0.90 -17.58 17.35
CA LYS A 639 -1.80 -18.40 18.17
C LYS A 639 -1.42 -18.22 19.64
N ALA A 640 -2.40 -18.28 20.54
CA ALA A 640 -2.12 -18.44 21.96
C ALA A 640 -1.49 -19.82 22.24
N GLY A 641 -0.57 -19.91 23.20
CA GLY A 641 0.05 -21.16 23.60
C GLY A 641 1.41 -21.02 24.29
N ASP A 642 2.04 -22.16 24.55
CA ASP A 642 3.34 -22.24 25.22
C ASP A 642 4.48 -22.25 24.19
N TYR A 643 5.44 -21.32 24.30
CA TYR A 643 6.55 -21.20 23.35
C TYR A 643 7.91 -21.49 24.00
N TYR A 644 8.70 -22.39 23.42
CA TYR A 644 10.10 -22.56 23.81
C TYR A 644 10.94 -21.41 23.27
N ILE A 645 11.96 -21.01 24.04
CA ILE A 645 12.93 -19.97 23.65
C ILE A 645 14.25 -20.62 23.26
N LYS A 646 14.81 -20.19 22.12
CA LYS A 646 16.17 -20.51 21.64
C LYS A 646 16.85 -19.21 21.21
N GLY A 647 18.17 -19.13 21.37
CA GLY A 647 18.93 -17.94 20.97
C GLY A 647 20.44 -18.12 21.04
N VAL A 648 21.16 -17.12 20.52
CA VAL A 648 22.64 -17.04 20.54
C VAL A 648 23.07 -16.16 21.72
N PHE A 649 24.18 -16.51 22.38
CA PHE A 649 24.72 -15.77 23.51
C PHE A 649 26.26 -15.72 23.57
N ALA A 650 26.77 -14.73 24.30
CA ALA A 650 28.17 -14.63 24.73
C ALA A 650 28.25 -14.21 26.21
N SER A 651 29.12 -14.85 26.99
CA SER A 651 29.44 -14.43 28.37
C SER A 651 30.77 -15.00 28.85
N GLU A 652 31.67 -14.11 29.24
CA GLU A 652 32.96 -14.40 29.88
C GLU A 652 32.78 -15.26 31.14
N VAL A 653 32.09 -14.73 32.16
CA VAL A 653 31.68 -15.48 33.37
C VAL A 653 30.33 -16.17 33.17
N ARG A 654 30.00 -17.16 34.02
CA ARG A 654 28.65 -17.75 34.06
C ARG A 654 27.62 -16.70 34.46
N ARG A 655 26.50 -16.63 33.72
CA ARG A 655 25.37 -15.72 34.01
C ARG A 655 24.05 -16.40 33.73
N ASP A 656 23.03 -16.01 34.48
CA ASP A 656 21.66 -16.47 34.29
C ASP A 656 20.87 -15.41 33.51
N LEU A 657 19.99 -15.85 32.62
CA LEU A 657 19.25 -15.05 31.64
C LEU A 657 17.75 -15.31 31.83
N LYS A 658 16.98 -14.28 32.16
CA LYS A 658 15.54 -14.38 32.41
C LYS A 658 14.73 -13.64 31.34
N PHE A 659 13.73 -14.34 30.79
CA PHE A 659 12.64 -13.79 29.98
C PHE A 659 11.34 -13.80 30.79
N SER A 660 10.50 -12.77 30.68
CA SER A 660 9.17 -12.73 31.31
C SER A 660 8.18 -11.84 30.54
N THR A 661 6.88 -12.12 30.66
CA THR A 661 5.80 -11.30 30.06
C THR A 661 5.20 -10.29 31.04
N GLY A 662 5.44 -8.99 30.84
CA GLY A 662 4.82 -7.91 31.63
C GLY A 662 4.92 -8.11 33.15
N ASP A 663 3.84 -7.78 33.86
CA ASP A 663 3.74 -7.86 35.32
C ASP A 663 3.49 -9.28 35.87
N MET A 664 3.28 -10.27 34.98
CA MET A 664 3.06 -11.67 35.37
C MET A 664 4.39 -12.30 35.84
N SER A 665 4.76 -12.04 37.09
CA SER A 665 5.99 -12.51 37.73
C SER A 665 6.18 -14.05 37.64
N SER A 666 5.08 -14.81 37.58
CA SER A 666 5.04 -16.27 37.39
C SER A 666 5.24 -16.72 35.94
N ASN A 667 4.96 -15.89 34.93
CA ASN A 667 5.22 -16.23 33.54
C ASN A 667 6.62 -15.78 33.13
N ASN A 668 7.61 -16.55 33.58
CA ASN A 668 9.01 -16.35 33.25
C ASN A 668 9.73 -17.67 32.92
N VAL A 669 10.85 -17.56 32.19
CA VAL A 669 11.82 -18.63 31.96
C VAL A 669 13.19 -18.08 32.31
N THR A 670 13.84 -18.64 33.33
CA THR A 670 15.23 -18.32 33.70
C THR A 670 16.16 -19.43 33.21
N VAL A 671 17.01 -19.13 32.23
CA VAL A 671 18.05 -20.00 31.68
C VAL A 671 19.35 -19.80 32.48
N LYS A 672 19.88 -20.85 33.10
CA LYS A 672 20.97 -20.73 34.07
C LYS A 672 22.37 -20.95 33.49
N GLN A 673 23.36 -20.31 34.13
CA GLN A 673 24.81 -20.61 34.04
C GLN A 673 25.45 -20.53 32.64
N LEU A 674 24.92 -19.68 31.76
CA LEU A 674 25.43 -19.46 30.42
C LEU A 674 26.84 -18.84 30.43
N SER A 675 27.81 -19.51 29.78
CA SER A 675 29.18 -19.01 29.57
C SER A 675 29.81 -19.54 28.29
N THR A 676 30.46 -18.63 27.55
CA THR A 676 31.35 -18.91 26.42
C THR A 676 32.83 -18.82 26.80
N GLY A 677 33.17 -18.16 27.91
CA GLY A 677 34.54 -17.96 28.39
C GLY A 677 35.24 -16.73 27.78
N ASN A 678 34.64 -16.10 26.77
CA ASN A 678 35.05 -14.82 26.20
C ASN A 678 33.81 -14.03 25.73
N LEU A 679 34.02 -12.80 25.24
CA LEU A 679 32.96 -11.90 24.75
C LEU A 679 33.19 -11.45 23.29
N THR A 680 34.05 -12.13 22.53
CA THR A 680 34.57 -11.63 21.24
C THR A 680 34.48 -12.65 20.11
N THR A 681 35.08 -13.84 20.28
CA THR A 681 35.28 -14.82 19.19
C THR A 681 34.43 -16.08 19.32
N THR A 682 33.86 -16.37 20.50
CA THR A 682 33.05 -17.57 20.71
C THR A 682 31.64 -17.24 21.17
N LEU A 683 30.69 -17.60 20.32
CA LEU A 683 29.26 -17.62 20.59
C LEU A 683 28.80 -19.06 20.87
N LYS A 684 27.70 -19.20 21.60
CA LYS A 684 26.99 -20.48 21.77
C LYS A 684 25.48 -20.26 21.63
N THR A 685 24.73 -21.30 21.31
CA THR A 685 23.27 -21.28 21.38
C THR A 685 22.75 -21.91 22.66
N PHE A 686 21.70 -21.34 23.24
CA PHE A 686 20.84 -22.05 24.20
C PHE A 686 19.54 -22.49 23.52
N ASP A 687 19.00 -23.63 23.95
CA ASP A 687 17.68 -24.12 23.52
C ASP A 687 16.95 -24.73 24.73
N THR A 688 15.83 -24.11 25.11
CA THR A 688 15.00 -24.57 26.25
C THR A 688 14.24 -25.86 25.96
N SER A 689 13.98 -26.19 24.69
CA SER A 689 13.35 -27.45 24.31
C SER A 689 14.32 -28.63 24.42
N ALA A 690 15.61 -28.40 24.15
CA ALA A 690 16.64 -29.43 24.11
C ALA A 690 16.72 -30.31 25.38
N THR A 691 16.86 -31.62 25.16
CA THR A 691 16.96 -32.66 26.20
C THR A 691 18.37 -33.24 26.32
N ALA A 692 19.19 -33.09 25.28
CA ALA A 692 20.57 -33.55 25.16
C ALA A 692 21.37 -32.58 24.26
N GLY A 693 22.68 -32.83 24.09
CA GLY A 693 23.56 -32.02 23.24
C GLY A 693 24.12 -30.75 23.89
N SER A 694 24.93 -30.01 23.13
CA SER A 694 25.67 -28.81 23.57
C SER A 694 24.80 -27.58 23.80
N THR A 695 23.57 -27.56 23.27
CA THR A 695 22.60 -26.46 23.37
C THR A 695 21.68 -26.59 24.59
N LYS A 696 21.69 -27.74 25.28
CA LYS A 696 20.89 -28.04 26.46
C LYS A 696 21.22 -27.09 27.60
N VAL A 697 20.19 -26.56 28.24
CA VAL A 697 20.28 -25.69 29.41
C VAL A 697 19.49 -26.22 30.60
N THR A 698 19.79 -25.69 31.78
CA THR A 698 18.96 -25.83 32.99
C THR A 698 18.10 -24.59 33.18
N THR A 699 16.89 -24.77 33.71
CA THR A 699 15.96 -23.68 34.02
C THR A 699 15.40 -23.77 35.44
N ASP A 700 14.86 -22.66 35.94
CA ASP A 700 14.63 -22.41 37.36
C ASP A 700 13.32 -21.61 37.59
N PRO A 701 12.63 -21.74 38.74
CA PRO A 701 12.87 -22.68 39.85
C PRO A 701 12.12 -24.02 39.72
N THR A 702 11.23 -24.15 38.72
CA THR A 702 10.34 -25.32 38.54
C THR A 702 10.65 -26.12 37.26
N GLY A 703 11.81 -25.91 36.63
CA GLY A 703 12.14 -26.52 35.35
C GLY A 703 11.26 -26.04 34.18
N LYS A 704 10.57 -24.91 34.34
CA LYS A 704 9.75 -24.29 33.27
C LYS A 704 10.64 -23.99 32.05
N LYS A 705 10.21 -24.48 30.88
CA LYS A 705 10.94 -24.38 29.60
C LYS A 705 10.28 -23.45 28.59
N THR A 706 8.98 -23.24 28.76
CA THR A 706 8.11 -22.49 27.86
C THR A 706 7.71 -21.15 28.48
N LEU A 707 7.52 -20.15 27.64
CA LEU A 707 6.87 -18.89 27.99
C LEU A 707 5.46 -18.92 27.36
N THR A 708 4.43 -18.75 28.18
CA THR A 708 3.04 -18.75 27.69
C THR A 708 2.76 -17.41 27.02
N LEU A 709 2.29 -17.42 25.78
CA LEU A 709 1.95 -16.24 24.99
C LEU A 709 0.44 -16.25 24.67
N VAL A 710 -0.18 -15.08 24.64
CA VAL A 710 -1.53 -14.89 24.06
C VAL A 710 -1.44 -14.71 22.56
N GLU A 711 -2.55 -14.87 21.82
CA GLU A 711 -2.57 -14.52 20.39
C GLU A 711 -2.41 -13.01 20.20
N GLY A 712 -1.67 -12.61 19.18
CA GLY A 712 -1.29 -11.20 18.97
C GLY A 712 -0.02 -10.80 19.72
N LEU A 713 0.06 -9.51 20.07
CA LEU A 713 1.30 -8.88 20.53
C LEU A 713 1.63 -9.15 22.01
N ASN A 714 2.77 -9.80 22.27
CA ASN A 714 3.26 -10.11 23.62
C ASN A 714 4.51 -9.28 23.97
N LYS A 715 4.47 -8.55 25.10
CA LYS A 715 5.61 -7.80 25.65
C LYS A 715 6.59 -8.72 26.39
N ILE A 716 7.81 -8.86 25.88
CA ILE A 716 8.85 -9.73 26.45
C ILE A 716 9.97 -8.88 27.09
N VAL A 717 10.17 -9.04 28.40
CA VAL A 717 11.21 -8.35 29.18
C VAL A 717 12.38 -9.30 29.43
N VAL A 718 13.60 -8.85 29.13
CA VAL A 718 14.87 -9.56 29.36
C VAL A 718 15.61 -8.95 30.55
N SER A 719 16.13 -9.81 31.43
CA SER A 719 16.90 -9.44 32.62
C SER A 719 17.96 -10.50 32.96
N GLY A 720 18.90 -10.16 33.85
CA GLY A 720 19.80 -11.14 34.49
C GLY A 720 19.38 -11.41 35.94
N THR A 721 19.76 -12.57 36.49
CA THR A 721 19.35 -12.99 37.86
C THR A 721 20.49 -13.49 38.75
N THR A 722 21.71 -13.59 38.23
CA THR A 722 22.92 -13.94 39.01
C THR A 722 24.05 -12.94 38.74
N ASN A 723 25.10 -12.96 39.57
CA ASN A 723 26.30 -12.11 39.44
C ASN A 723 25.95 -10.61 39.26
N GLU A 724 25.45 -10.00 40.34
CA GLU A 724 24.88 -8.64 40.39
C GLU A 724 23.70 -8.42 39.45
N ASN A 725 23.00 -9.50 39.10
CA ASN A 725 21.91 -9.56 38.13
C ASN A 725 22.35 -9.16 36.71
N HIS A 726 23.61 -9.40 36.33
CA HIS A 726 24.08 -9.24 34.96
C HIS A 726 23.58 -10.38 34.06
N ALA A 727 23.07 -10.04 32.87
CA ALA A 727 22.75 -11.03 31.84
C ALA A 727 24.00 -11.39 31.01
N PRO A 728 24.03 -12.55 30.33
CA PRO A 728 24.89 -12.74 29.15
C PRO A 728 24.47 -11.77 28.04
N PHE A 729 25.34 -11.51 27.07
CA PHE A 729 24.93 -10.85 25.83
C PHE A 729 24.09 -11.83 25.01
N VAL A 730 22.96 -11.40 24.43
CA VAL A 730 21.97 -12.31 23.84
C VAL A 730 21.25 -11.72 22.63
N GLY A 731 20.95 -12.54 21.63
CA GLY A 731 20.16 -12.15 20.47
C GLY A 731 19.92 -13.30 19.50
N ASN A 732 19.47 -12.99 18.28
CA ASN A 732 19.06 -13.98 17.27
C ASN A 732 18.04 -14.97 17.87
N LEU A 733 17.01 -14.41 18.51
CA LEU A 733 16.05 -15.15 19.33
C LEU A 733 14.96 -15.78 18.46
N THR A 734 14.53 -16.98 18.86
CA THR A 734 13.42 -17.70 18.24
C THR A 734 12.47 -18.24 19.31
N PHE A 735 11.18 -18.12 19.05
CA PHE A 735 10.08 -18.62 19.87
C PHE A 735 9.34 -19.71 19.10
N THR A 736 9.37 -20.94 19.59
CA THR A 736 8.81 -22.10 18.88
C THR A 736 7.64 -22.71 19.66
N LEU A 737 6.46 -22.72 19.05
CA LEU A 737 5.22 -23.20 19.67
C LEU A 737 5.34 -24.68 20.10
N ASN A 738 4.90 -24.98 21.32
CA ASN A 738 4.88 -26.30 21.92
C ASN A 738 3.60 -27.06 21.52
N ASN A 739 3.53 -27.50 20.26
CA ASN A 739 2.46 -28.35 19.74
C ASN A 739 2.51 -29.77 20.34
N VAL A 740 2.27 -29.89 21.65
CA VAL A 740 1.89 -31.18 22.26
C VAL A 740 0.48 -31.48 21.79
N GLN A 741 0.34 -32.40 20.85
CA GLN A 741 -0.97 -33.01 20.62
C GLN A 741 -1.42 -33.66 21.92
N THR A 742 -2.56 -33.23 22.45
CA THR A 742 -3.32 -34.01 23.42
C THR A 742 -3.87 -35.23 22.70
N THR A 743 -3.05 -36.29 22.60
CA THR A 743 -3.50 -37.63 22.25
C THR A 743 -4.54 -38.03 23.29
N SER A 744 -5.81 -37.81 22.94
CA SER A 744 -6.93 -38.22 23.75
C SER A 744 -6.94 -39.73 23.74
N ASN A 745 -6.40 -40.33 24.80
CA ASN A 745 -6.41 -41.77 24.99
C ASN A 745 -7.87 -42.20 25.19
N THR A 746 -8.55 -42.48 24.08
CA THR A 746 -9.72 -43.34 24.06
C THR A 746 -9.25 -44.72 24.51
N SER A 747 -9.33 -44.96 25.82
CA SER A 747 -9.07 -46.28 26.39
C SER A 747 -10.05 -47.28 25.78
N GLU A 748 -9.57 -48.11 24.87
CA GLU A 748 -10.30 -49.29 24.43
C GLU A 748 -10.48 -50.21 25.64
N SER A 749 -11.69 -50.25 26.18
CA SER A 749 -12.05 -51.14 27.27
C SER A 749 -12.11 -52.57 26.76
N ASN A 750 -11.04 -53.33 26.98
CA ASN A 750 -11.03 -54.78 26.83
C ASN A 750 -11.93 -55.44 27.89
N ASP A 751 -13.24 -55.31 27.74
CA ASP A 751 -14.22 -56.13 28.48
C ASP A 751 -14.31 -57.49 27.79
N ASN A 752 -13.62 -58.46 28.36
CA ASN A 752 -13.44 -59.80 27.80
C ASN A 752 -14.13 -60.85 28.67
N THR A 753 -15.46 -60.77 28.74
CA THR A 753 -16.32 -61.62 29.57
C THR A 753 -16.95 -62.75 28.76
N ALA A 754 -16.22 -63.86 28.62
CA ALA A 754 -16.82 -65.14 28.22
C ALA A 754 -17.66 -65.72 29.38
N PRO A 755 -18.83 -66.34 29.11
CA PRO A 755 -19.76 -66.74 30.17
C PRO A 755 -19.29 -67.99 30.92
N ALA A 756 -19.53 -68.01 32.24
CA ALA A 756 -19.35 -69.19 33.07
C ALA A 756 -20.57 -70.13 33.01
N ALA A 757 -20.28 -71.42 33.09
CA ALA A 757 -21.11 -72.44 33.71
C ALA A 757 -20.35 -72.95 34.95
#